data_AF-K1XHP4-F1
#
_entry.id   AF-K1XHP4-F1
#
_cell.length_a   1.000
_cell.length_b   1.000
_cell.length_c   1.000
_cell.angle_alpha   90.00
_cell.angle_beta   90.00
_cell.angle_gamma   90.00
#
_symmetry.space_group_name_H-M   'P 1'
#
loop_
_entity.id
_entity.type
_entity.pdbx_description
1 polymer ?
#
loop_
_entity_poly.entity_id
_entity_poly.type
_entity_poly.pdbx_seq_one_letter_code
_entity_poly.pdbx_strand_id
1 'polypeptide(L)'
;MNDIQTKIINKYKKISGFIFHYLIFFVALIIALFIFQRVISQSATINVFQTNDNLLIQKTRLIAEFNKFLKQDVKNNDLVIYVLQGDFQTEQGFIKSVSNLISYKWFVVPKYFYMYNTLPVKPMSYFSGGKYDTSELENFVNIFVFTKKISVNKPFTRVQLPLSKTLMEDFNLGCISESKISSITCNHYLNNFLDSFFVYTLALDYPGLKNIFDAIKNNANQKERFCGWLSKYLLYANDQNDAIKELFGLCGQDYEDLFKRTATFMEIQKTLENQTFEKISYKDTLLNAYKLLSYQQQIYQDFLINRTDTYKIASYLDFVRELSKNNTIEPFYTDEIYRYNNKYLSLTLEKIAYQSSVSQQNIWGNKIASLLTTITTLNEWEPMLGFSGLNTEIQNKTLIVEQEANTWVNITISLAEKIQKKLQSISYLTIEKQTISDTTIDIVGYLKFFSPDKNETIKTHIIMDYKNDMLLVQSIDLQNKPEINDVIKNLLLIQNFSIGELYSYISKNLVFYGQTNAPINAATDLCPWLKTIQNITLVTCTNTGVTIDQNTIRYEFALNNGGVANITLSDKTLENLIKTSYSTIIWNSYSLLDTIQAILMYKATTQVHQGTTNAIVVFEKIQHYLWIKANDIADNNWTILVDITLGWINFIVNYTLSTNTLGPWYFKDIRINNKPYLIQNLNLPLDDAHQNSINSFVIDPLTAIKKADLTARQNYNAF
;
A
#
# COMPACT_ATOMS: atom_id res chain seq x y z
N MET A 1 -32.91 -10.01 116.11
CA MET A 1 -33.32 -9.87 114.70
C MET A 1 -33.88 -11.21 114.27
N ASN A 2 -35.17 -11.25 113.94
CA ASN A 2 -36.01 -12.46 114.03
C ASN A 2 -35.72 -13.46 112.89
N ASP A 3 -35.59 -14.76 113.18
CA ASP A 3 -35.22 -15.85 112.24
C ASP A 3 -36.12 -15.91 110.97
N ILE A 4 -37.33 -15.37 111.08
CA ILE A 4 -38.30 -15.23 110.00
C ILE A 4 -37.86 -14.16 108.97
N GLN A 5 -37.32 -13.02 109.42
CA GLN A 5 -36.85 -11.96 108.51
C GLN A 5 -35.66 -12.41 107.68
N THR A 6 -34.72 -13.16 108.27
CA THR A 6 -33.56 -13.70 107.57
C THR A 6 -33.96 -14.74 106.51
N LYS A 7 -34.96 -15.58 106.80
CA LYS A 7 -35.51 -16.54 105.83
C LYS A 7 -36.25 -15.85 104.68
N ILE A 8 -37.01 -14.79 104.95
CA ILE A 8 -37.70 -14.02 103.90
C ILE A 8 -36.70 -13.30 103.00
N ILE A 9 -35.68 -12.65 103.56
CA ILE A 9 -34.64 -11.94 102.80
C ILE A 9 -33.85 -12.91 101.91
N ASN A 10 -33.49 -14.09 102.42
CA ASN A 10 -32.78 -15.10 101.62
C ASN A 10 -33.67 -15.72 100.54
N LYS A 11 -34.97 -15.90 100.79
CA LYS A 11 -35.92 -16.37 99.77
C LYS A 11 -36.13 -15.31 98.69
N TYR A 12 -36.22 -14.03 99.07
CA TYR A 12 -36.33 -12.91 98.14
C TYR A 12 -35.06 -12.71 97.31
N LYS A 13 -33.86 -12.83 97.90
CA LYS A 13 -32.58 -12.82 97.16
C LYS A 13 -32.45 -13.97 96.18
N LYS A 14 -32.89 -15.18 96.54
CA LYS A 14 -32.90 -16.34 95.62
C LYS A 14 -33.88 -16.13 94.46
N ILE A 15 -35.09 -15.64 94.75
CA ILE A 15 -36.11 -15.38 93.73
C ILE A 15 -35.69 -14.21 92.84
N SER A 16 -35.18 -13.10 93.41
CA SER A 16 -34.71 -11.97 92.62
C SER A 16 -33.48 -12.33 91.80
N GLY A 17 -32.54 -13.12 92.34
CA GLY A 17 -31.38 -13.62 91.59
C GLY A 17 -31.79 -14.51 90.42
N PHE A 18 -32.75 -15.41 90.63
CA PHE A 18 -33.29 -16.27 89.58
C PHE A 18 -34.04 -15.47 88.51
N ILE A 19 -34.91 -14.54 88.91
CA ILE A 19 -35.64 -13.66 87.99
C ILE A 19 -34.66 -12.78 87.22
N PHE A 20 -33.67 -12.15 87.85
CA PHE A 20 -32.73 -11.28 87.15
C PHE A 20 -31.87 -12.05 86.14
N HIS A 21 -31.39 -13.25 86.51
CA HIS A 21 -30.58 -14.07 85.59
C HIS A 21 -31.39 -14.55 84.38
N TYR A 22 -32.60 -15.07 84.62
CA TYR A 22 -33.44 -15.57 83.53
C TYR A 22 -34.07 -14.44 82.72
N LEU A 23 -34.43 -13.31 83.32
CA LEU A 23 -35.00 -12.18 82.60
C LEU A 23 -33.95 -11.45 81.76
N ILE A 24 -32.71 -11.31 82.24
CA ILE A 24 -31.60 -10.83 81.41
C ILE A 24 -31.34 -11.82 80.26
N PHE A 25 -31.33 -13.12 80.53
CA PHE A 25 -31.15 -14.12 79.48
C PHE A 25 -32.27 -14.08 78.45
N PHE A 26 -33.52 -13.92 78.89
CA PHE A 26 -34.69 -13.82 78.00
C PHE A 26 -34.68 -12.53 77.19
N VAL A 27 -34.31 -11.41 77.79
CA VAL A 27 -34.17 -10.12 77.09
C VAL A 27 -33.00 -10.18 76.10
N ALA A 28 -31.86 -10.76 76.48
CA ALA A 28 -30.74 -10.99 75.57
C ALA A 28 -31.11 -11.94 74.43
N LEU A 29 -31.89 -12.99 74.69
CA LEU A 29 -32.42 -13.90 73.68
C LEU A 29 -33.39 -13.19 72.73
N ILE A 30 -34.29 -12.35 73.25
CA ILE A 30 -35.22 -11.56 72.44
C ILE A 30 -34.46 -10.53 71.59
N ILE A 31 -33.46 -9.85 72.15
CA ILE A 31 -32.60 -8.91 71.40
C ILE A 31 -31.81 -9.68 70.35
N ALA A 32 -31.24 -10.84 70.69
CA ALA A 32 -30.55 -11.70 69.73
C ALA A 32 -31.49 -12.18 68.64
N LEU A 33 -32.72 -12.60 68.96
CA LEU A 33 -33.76 -12.97 67.99
C LEU A 33 -34.15 -11.77 67.12
N PHE A 34 -34.27 -10.56 67.67
CA PHE A 34 -34.57 -9.36 66.91
C PHE A 34 -33.43 -8.99 65.96
N ILE A 35 -32.17 -9.10 66.42
CA ILE A 35 -30.98 -8.90 65.59
C ILE A 35 -30.92 -9.98 64.50
N PHE A 36 -31.13 -11.24 64.85
CA PHE A 36 -31.10 -12.37 63.92
C PHE A 36 -32.25 -12.29 62.91
N GLN A 37 -33.45 -11.88 63.33
CA GLN A 37 -34.61 -11.67 62.46
C GLN A 37 -34.45 -10.41 61.60
N ARG A 38 -33.73 -9.39 62.06
CA ARG A 38 -33.36 -8.21 61.26
C ARG A 38 -32.27 -8.54 60.24
N VAL A 39 -31.29 -9.34 60.61
CA VAL A 39 -30.27 -9.89 59.70
C VAL A 39 -30.93 -10.82 58.69
N ILE A 40 -31.83 -11.71 59.12
CA ILE A 40 -32.59 -12.58 58.23
C ILE A 40 -33.49 -11.76 57.32
N SER A 41 -34.25 -10.79 57.82
CA SER A 41 -35.15 -9.97 56.97
C SER A 41 -34.39 -9.01 56.04
N GLN A 42 -33.20 -8.53 56.40
CA GLN A 42 -32.28 -7.84 55.50
C GLN A 42 -31.60 -8.78 54.50
N SER A 43 -31.39 -10.05 54.86
CA SER A 43 -30.86 -11.10 53.96
C SER A 43 -31.94 -11.81 53.15
N ALA A 44 -33.22 -11.62 53.47
CA ALA A 44 -34.37 -12.30 52.85
C ALA A 44 -35.07 -11.43 51.80
N THR A 45 -34.59 -10.21 51.54
CA THR A 45 -34.65 -9.64 50.18
C THR A 45 -33.52 -10.21 49.33
N ILE A 46 -33.35 -11.55 49.35
CA ILE A 46 -32.96 -12.21 48.10
C ILE A 46 -34.21 -12.03 47.25
N ASN A 47 -34.24 -10.97 46.46
CA ASN A 47 -34.98 -11.02 45.21
C ASN A 47 -34.45 -12.25 44.51
N VAL A 48 -35.15 -13.38 44.67
CA VAL A 48 -35.11 -14.46 43.69
C VAL A 48 -35.74 -13.81 42.47
N PHE A 49 -34.94 -13.00 41.77
CA PHE A 49 -35.19 -12.72 40.38
C PHE A 49 -35.34 -14.10 39.78
N GLN A 50 -36.56 -14.39 39.32
CA GLN A 50 -36.75 -15.45 38.36
C GLN A 50 -35.74 -15.16 37.26
N THR A 51 -34.58 -15.81 37.30
CA THR A 51 -33.70 -15.90 36.16
C THR A 51 -34.61 -16.42 35.08
N ASN A 52 -34.94 -15.57 34.11
CA ASN A 52 -35.80 -15.95 33.01
C ASN A 52 -35.20 -17.23 32.43
N ASP A 53 -35.86 -18.38 32.64
CA ASP A 53 -35.27 -19.68 32.33
C ASP A 53 -34.84 -19.73 30.86
N ASN A 54 -35.55 -19.01 30.00
CA ASN A 54 -35.19 -18.81 28.60
C ASN A 54 -33.83 -18.10 28.42
N LEU A 55 -33.52 -17.07 29.20
CA LEU A 55 -32.23 -16.37 29.14
C LEU A 55 -31.09 -17.27 29.62
N LEU A 56 -31.32 -18.05 30.68
CA LEU A 56 -30.33 -19.01 31.19
C LEU A 56 -30.06 -20.13 30.18
N ILE A 57 -31.10 -20.67 29.54
CA ILE A 57 -31.02 -21.66 28.46
C ILE A 57 -30.27 -21.08 27.26
N GLN A 58 -30.60 -19.86 26.82
CA GLN A 58 -29.92 -19.18 25.72
C GLN A 58 -28.44 -18.95 26.04
N LYS A 59 -28.11 -18.43 27.22
CA LYS A 59 -26.73 -18.24 27.68
C LYS A 59 -25.94 -19.53 27.62
N THR A 60 -26.47 -20.60 28.21
CA THR A 60 -25.81 -21.91 28.26
C THR A 60 -25.60 -22.46 26.86
N ARG A 61 -26.58 -22.30 25.97
CA ARG A 61 -26.47 -22.69 24.56
C ARG A 61 -25.38 -21.92 23.83
N LEU A 62 -25.35 -20.60 23.93
CA LEU A 62 -24.34 -19.75 23.25
C LEU A 62 -22.93 -20.08 23.73
N ILE A 63 -22.75 -20.27 25.05
CA ILE A 63 -21.48 -20.68 25.63
C ILE A 63 -21.07 -22.07 25.13
N ALA A 64 -21.99 -23.03 25.07
CA ALA A 64 -21.71 -24.37 24.59
C ALA A 64 -21.36 -24.39 23.09
N GLU A 65 -22.10 -23.65 22.26
CA GLU A 65 -21.85 -23.51 20.82
C GLU A 65 -20.48 -22.84 20.57
N PHE A 66 -20.15 -21.76 21.29
CA PHE A 66 -18.85 -21.11 21.18
C PHE A 66 -17.69 -21.97 21.70
N ASN A 67 -17.87 -22.66 22.82
CA ASN A 67 -16.85 -23.59 23.31
C ASN A 67 -16.67 -24.79 22.37
N LYS A 68 -17.72 -25.25 21.69
CA LYS A 68 -17.62 -26.29 20.66
C LYS A 68 -16.84 -25.78 19.44
N PHE A 69 -17.06 -24.54 19.03
CA PHE A 69 -16.30 -23.87 17.99
C PHE A 69 -14.81 -23.76 18.37
N LEU A 70 -14.48 -23.31 19.59
CA LEU A 70 -13.09 -23.28 20.08
C LEU A 70 -12.48 -24.68 20.18
N LYS A 71 -13.24 -25.69 20.63
CA LYS A 71 -12.77 -27.09 20.80
C LYS A 71 -12.59 -27.87 19.50
N GLN A 72 -12.78 -27.26 18.33
CA GLN A 72 -12.35 -27.86 17.05
C GLN A 72 -10.81 -27.98 16.93
N ASP A 73 -10.06 -27.66 18.00
CA ASP A 73 -8.64 -27.90 18.27
C ASP A 73 -8.19 -29.37 18.07
N VAL A 74 -7.98 -29.72 16.82
CA VAL A 74 -6.70 -30.14 16.22
C VAL A 74 -5.73 -30.91 17.12
N LYS A 75 -5.87 -32.24 17.11
CA LYS A 75 -4.79 -33.19 17.44
C LYS A 75 -3.71 -33.24 16.34
N ASN A 76 -3.20 -32.09 15.90
CA ASN A 76 -2.13 -32.03 14.91
C ASN A 76 -1.06 -31.05 15.36
N ASN A 77 0.12 -31.57 15.71
CA ASN A 77 1.26 -30.79 16.20
C ASN A 77 1.78 -29.76 15.17
N ASP A 78 1.38 -29.90 13.90
CA ASP A 78 1.79 -28.98 12.84
C ASP A 78 0.87 -27.76 12.70
N LEU A 79 -0.27 -27.70 13.38
CA LEU A 79 -1.20 -26.57 13.25
C LEU A 79 -1.16 -25.66 14.49
N VAL A 80 -1.05 -24.35 14.27
CA VAL A 80 -1.18 -23.32 15.31
C VAL A 80 -2.29 -22.35 14.94
N ILE A 81 -3.22 -22.12 15.86
CA ILE A 81 -4.32 -21.16 15.68
C ILE A 81 -3.97 -19.89 16.46
N TYR A 82 -3.87 -18.76 15.76
CA TYR A 82 -3.63 -17.46 16.39
C TYR A 82 -4.92 -16.68 16.58
N VAL A 83 -5.80 -16.69 15.56
CA VAL A 83 -7.11 -16.01 15.61
C VAL A 83 -8.15 -16.84 14.85
N LEU A 84 -9.22 -17.24 15.54
CA LEU A 84 -10.33 -18.01 14.98
C LEU A 84 -11.56 -17.09 14.81
N GLN A 85 -11.90 -16.73 13.58
CA GLN A 85 -12.98 -15.78 13.25
C GLN A 85 -14.01 -16.34 12.26
N GLY A 86 -13.57 -17.22 11.34
CA GLY A 86 -14.40 -17.81 10.29
C GLY A 86 -14.58 -19.32 10.44
N ASP A 87 -14.87 -20.01 9.34
CA ASP A 87 -15.13 -21.45 9.33
C ASP A 87 -13.82 -22.24 9.43
N PHE A 88 -13.79 -23.24 10.31
CA PHE A 88 -12.63 -24.08 10.52
C PHE A 88 -13.05 -25.52 10.77
N GLN A 89 -12.46 -26.45 10.03
CA GLN A 89 -12.78 -27.88 10.13
C GLN A 89 -11.52 -28.73 9.98
N THR A 90 -11.38 -29.68 10.90
CA THR A 90 -10.38 -30.75 10.84
C THR A 90 -11.07 -32.09 11.05
N GLU A 91 -11.79 -32.56 10.03
CA GLU A 91 -12.43 -33.87 10.03
C GLU A 91 -11.83 -34.73 8.90
N GLN A 92 -11.71 -36.04 9.11
CA GLN A 92 -11.43 -37.02 8.04
C GLN A 92 -10.13 -36.77 7.22
N GLY A 93 -9.06 -36.30 7.86
CA GLY A 93 -7.74 -36.22 7.22
C GLY A 93 -7.57 -35.05 6.25
N PHE A 94 -8.40 -34.01 6.34
CA PHE A 94 -8.18 -32.73 5.66
C PHE A 94 -8.31 -31.55 6.64
N ILE A 95 -7.68 -30.44 6.28
CA ILE A 95 -7.82 -29.14 6.94
C ILE A 95 -8.57 -28.22 5.99
N LYS A 96 -9.66 -27.62 6.49
CA LYS A 96 -10.38 -26.55 5.81
C LYS A 96 -10.42 -25.33 6.72
N SER A 97 -10.00 -24.18 6.19
CA SER A 97 -10.03 -22.91 6.90
C SER A 97 -10.48 -21.78 5.99
N VAL A 98 -11.37 -20.93 6.50
CA VAL A 98 -11.79 -19.69 5.84
C VAL A 98 -11.72 -18.55 6.84
N SER A 99 -11.01 -17.46 6.49
CA SER A 99 -10.98 -16.22 7.29
C SER A 99 -10.49 -16.42 8.74
N ASN A 100 -9.49 -17.30 8.94
CA ASN A 100 -8.80 -17.48 10.22
C ASN A 100 -7.30 -17.18 10.06
N LEU A 101 -6.67 -16.68 11.13
CA LEU A 101 -5.21 -16.56 11.20
C LEU A 101 -4.66 -17.83 11.83
N ILE A 102 -4.19 -18.74 10.99
CA ILE A 102 -3.62 -20.02 11.41
C ILE A 102 -2.31 -20.25 10.67
N SER A 103 -1.43 -21.06 11.26
CA SER A 103 -0.29 -21.63 10.56
C SER A 103 -0.37 -23.14 10.48
N TYR A 104 0.10 -23.69 9.36
CA TYR A 104 0.28 -25.13 9.14
C TYR A 104 1.74 -25.38 8.77
N LYS A 105 2.41 -26.23 9.54
CA LYS A 105 3.86 -26.46 9.47
C LYS A 105 4.67 -25.16 9.49
N TRP A 106 4.19 -24.22 10.31
CA TRP A 106 4.69 -22.85 10.46
C TRP A 106 4.46 -21.91 9.27
N PHE A 107 3.87 -22.36 8.17
CA PHE A 107 3.40 -21.45 7.13
C PHE A 107 2.06 -20.85 7.47
N VAL A 108 1.93 -19.55 7.27
CA VAL A 108 0.66 -18.85 7.40
C VAL A 108 -0.26 -19.30 6.28
N VAL A 109 -1.50 -19.57 6.65
CA VAL A 109 -2.54 -20.03 5.73
C VAL A 109 -3.35 -18.84 5.20
N PRO A 110 -3.58 -18.72 3.88
CA PRO A 110 -4.36 -17.62 3.31
C PRO A 110 -5.85 -17.70 3.62
N LYS A 111 -6.61 -16.69 3.17
CA LYS A 111 -8.05 -16.57 3.41
C LYS A 111 -8.84 -17.81 3.11
N TYR A 112 -8.59 -18.49 1.99
CA TYR A 112 -9.22 -19.77 1.67
C TYR A 112 -8.18 -20.87 1.70
N PHE A 113 -8.45 -21.94 2.44
CA PHE A 113 -7.54 -23.06 2.53
C PHE A 113 -8.25 -24.38 2.62
N TYR A 114 -7.80 -25.32 1.80
CA TYR A 114 -8.24 -26.69 1.82
C TYR A 114 -7.08 -27.59 1.42
N MET A 115 -6.72 -28.52 2.29
CA MET A 115 -5.69 -29.52 1.98
C MET A 115 -5.99 -30.84 2.67
N TYR A 116 -5.64 -31.95 2.03
CA TYR A 116 -5.51 -33.23 2.72
C TYR A 116 -4.24 -33.23 3.59
N ASN A 117 -4.35 -33.73 4.81
CA ASN A 117 -3.23 -33.83 5.77
C ASN A 117 -2.10 -34.75 5.28
N THR A 118 -2.40 -35.61 4.30
CA THR A 118 -1.45 -36.52 3.65
C THR A 118 -0.63 -35.86 2.55
N LEU A 119 -0.95 -34.64 2.13
CA LEU A 119 -0.15 -33.92 1.12
C LEU A 119 1.23 -33.59 1.70
N PRO A 120 2.32 -34.01 1.04
CA PRO A 120 3.67 -33.76 1.51
C PRO A 120 4.02 -32.29 1.30
N VAL A 121 3.92 -31.50 2.37
CA VAL A 121 4.49 -30.16 2.45
C VAL A 121 5.66 -30.20 3.42
N LYS A 122 6.85 -29.77 2.99
CA LYS A 122 8.01 -29.62 3.89
C LYS A 122 7.75 -28.51 4.89
N PRO A 123 8.14 -28.62 6.17
CA PRO A 123 7.92 -27.54 7.14
C PRO A 123 8.76 -26.31 6.81
N MET A 124 8.36 -25.13 7.31
CA MET A 124 9.09 -23.87 7.06
C MET A 124 10.58 -23.94 7.44
N SER A 125 10.93 -24.74 8.45
CA SER A 125 12.31 -25.00 8.86
C SER A 125 13.18 -25.72 7.81
N TYR A 126 12.58 -26.36 6.81
CA TYR A 126 13.31 -26.89 5.67
C TYR A 126 13.90 -25.77 4.80
N PHE A 127 13.18 -24.66 4.68
CA PHE A 127 13.53 -23.54 3.81
C PHE A 127 14.53 -22.56 4.46
N SER A 128 14.71 -22.63 5.79
CA SER A 128 15.64 -21.76 6.52
C SER A 128 17.12 -22.12 6.34
N GLY A 129 17.44 -23.27 5.76
CA GLY A 129 18.81 -23.72 5.47
C GLY A 129 19.47 -23.08 4.25
N GLY A 130 18.78 -22.16 3.55
CA GLY A 130 19.27 -21.46 2.34
C GLY A 130 19.28 -22.32 1.07
N LYS A 131 19.53 -23.63 1.19
CA LYS A 131 19.56 -24.58 0.07
C LYS A 131 18.33 -25.50 0.09
N TYR A 132 17.30 -25.17 -0.66
CA TYR A 132 16.11 -26.01 -0.80
C TYR A 132 15.68 -26.13 -2.28
N ASP A 133 15.06 -27.26 -2.62
CA ASP A 133 14.54 -27.55 -3.96
C ASP A 133 13.41 -26.56 -4.33
N THR A 134 13.53 -25.91 -5.49
CA THR A 134 12.55 -24.89 -5.90
C THR A 134 11.19 -25.48 -6.30
N SER A 135 11.12 -26.78 -6.57
CA SER A 135 9.87 -27.52 -6.76
C SER A 135 9.07 -27.62 -5.46
N GLU A 136 9.70 -27.59 -4.29
CA GLU A 136 9.01 -27.55 -3.00
C GLU A 136 8.37 -26.17 -2.75
N LEU A 137 9.00 -25.10 -3.26
CA LEU A 137 8.39 -23.76 -3.27
C LEU A 137 7.20 -23.70 -4.26
N GLU A 138 7.32 -24.34 -5.42
CA GLU A 138 6.23 -24.47 -6.38
C GLU A 138 5.05 -25.27 -5.79
N ASN A 139 5.34 -26.36 -5.08
CA ASN A 139 4.35 -27.15 -4.35
C ASN A 139 3.64 -26.31 -3.28
N PHE A 140 4.39 -25.47 -2.55
CA PHE A 140 3.81 -24.51 -1.61
C PHE A 140 2.84 -23.55 -2.30
N VAL A 141 3.26 -22.86 -3.37
CA VAL A 141 2.41 -21.90 -4.10
C VAL A 141 1.15 -22.58 -4.63
N ASN A 142 1.26 -23.78 -5.19
CA ASN A 142 0.13 -24.56 -5.68
C ASN A 142 -0.88 -24.90 -4.57
N ILE A 143 -0.40 -25.32 -3.39
CA ILE A 143 -1.26 -25.73 -2.27
C ILE A 143 -1.88 -24.52 -1.57
N PHE A 144 -1.09 -23.50 -1.26
CA PHE A 144 -1.54 -22.38 -0.43
C PHE A 144 -2.21 -21.28 -1.28
N VAL A 145 -1.56 -20.85 -2.37
CA VAL A 145 -1.99 -19.70 -3.16
C VAL A 145 -3.03 -20.07 -4.22
N PHE A 146 -2.79 -21.12 -5.00
CA PHE A 146 -3.65 -21.52 -6.13
C PHE A 146 -4.90 -22.35 -5.73
N THR A 147 -5.26 -22.31 -4.44
CA THR A 147 -6.48 -22.92 -3.93
C THR A 147 -7.73 -22.22 -4.47
N LYS A 148 -8.67 -23.01 -5.01
CA LYS A 148 -9.98 -22.52 -5.47
C LYS A 148 -10.84 -22.10 -4.27
N LYS A 149 -11.77 -21.16 -4.50
CA LYS A 149 -12.79 -20.82 -3.50
C LYS A 149 -13.56 -22.07 -3.10
N ILE A 150 -13.60 -22.36 -1.80
CA ILE A 150 -14.37 -23.48 -1.24
C ILE A 150 -15.73 -22.95 -0.80
N SER A 151 -16.78 -23.78 -0.88
CA SER A 151 -18.08 -23.45 -0.30
C SER A 151 -17.95 -23.23 1.21
N VAL A 152 -18.40 -22.06 1.67
CA VAL A 152 -18.36 -21.70 3.09
C VAL A 152 -19.61 -22.24 3.75
N ASN A 153 -19.48 -22.91 4.90
CA ASN A 153 -20.65 -23.07 5.77
C ASN A 153 -21.01 -21.69 6.34
N LYS A 154 -22.27 -21.45 6.71
CA LYS A 154 -22.63 -20.16 7.33
C LYS A 154 -21.68 -19.88 8.51
N PRO A 155 -21.06 -18.69 8.56
CA PRO A 155 -20.17 -18.34 9.65
C PRO A 155 -20.92 -18.45 10.98
N PHE A 156 -20.19 -18.70 12.07
CA PHE A 156 -20.75 -18.72 13.42
C PHE A 156 -21.55 -17.43 13.67
N THR A 157 -22.84 -17.57 13.98
CA THR A 157 -23.72 -16.43 14.26
C THR A 157 -23.41 -15.89 15.65
N ARG A 158 -22.82 -14.69 15.70
CA ARG A 158 -22.41 -14.01 16.94
C ARG A 158 -23.60 -13.31 17.58
N VAL A 159 -24.49 -14.07 18.19
CA VAL A 159 -25.66 -13.51 18.90
C VAL A 159 -25.25 -13.09 20.30
N GLN A 160 -25.32 -11.80 20.61
CA GLN A 160 -25.08 -11.31 21.97
C GLN A 160 -26.38 -11.22 22.76
N LEU A 161 -26.30 -11.52 24.06
CA LEU A 161 -27.39 -11.30 24.99
C LEU A 161 -27.45 -9.82 25.40
N PRO A 162 -28.62 -9.17 25.33
CA PRO A 162 -28.76 -7.79 25.75
C PRO A 162 -28.57 -7.68 27.27
N LEU A 163 -28.11 -6.50 27.71
CA LEU A 163 -28.18 -6.09 29.11
C LEU A 163 -29.53 -5.40 29.35
N SER A 164 -30.19 -5.73 30.45
CA SER A 164 -31.42 -5.05 30.89
C SER A 164 -31.13 -3.78 31.68
N LYS A 165 -29.99 -3.76 32.39
CA LYS A 165 -29.53 -2.64 33.21
C LYS A 165 -28.01 -2.50 33.07
N THR A 166 -27.30 -2.23 34.17
CA THR A 166 -25.83 -2.24 34.23
C THR A 166 -25.32 -3.66 34.48
N LEU A 167 -24.05 -3.93 34.15
CA LEU A 167 -23.40 -5.22 34.45
C LEU A 167 -23.42 -5.51 35.96
N MET A 168 -23.28 -4.47 36.78
CA MET A 168 -23.31 -4.62 38.24
C MET A 168 -24.67 -5.12 38.72
N GLU A 169 -25.76 -4.61 38.14
CA GLU A 169 -27.13 -4.98 38.51
C GLU A 169 -27.56 -6.31 37.90
N ASP A 170 -27.32 -6.54 36.60
CA ASP A 170 -27.76 -7.74 35.91
C ASP A 170 -27.05 -9.01 36.42
N PHE A 171 -25.84 -8.87 36.98
CA PHE A 171 -25.07 -9.97 37.58
C PHE A 171 -25.06 -9.97 39.12
N ASN A 172 -25.80 -9.06 39.77
CA ASN A 172 -25.85 -8.91 41.24
C ASN A 172 -24.46 -8.76 41.90
N LEU A 173 -23.59 -7.96 41.28
CA LEU A 173 -22.19 -7.81 41.69
C LEU A 173 -21.96 -6.69 42.71
N GLY A 174 -23.00 -6.00 43.22
CA GLY A 174 -22.84 -4.92 44.21
C GLY A 174 -22.06 -5.32 45.48
N CYS A 175 -22.00 -6.61 45.78
CA CYS A 175 -21.18 -7.17 46.86
C CYS A 175 -19.65 -7.01 46.68
N ILE A 176 -19.16 -6.71 45.47
CA ILE A 176 -17.73 -6.46 45.22
C ILE A 176 -17.32 -5.05 45.66
N SER A 177 -18.29 -4.13 45.75
CA SER A 177 -18.11 -2.73 46.16
C SER A 177 -18.45 -2.48 47.64
N GLU A 178 -19.21 -3.38 48.29
CA GLU A 178 -19.65 -3.23 49.69
C GLU A 178 -18.96 -4.25 50.62
N SER A 179 -18.84 -3.93 51.91
CA SER A 179 -18.20 -4.83 52.90
C SER A 179 -18.94 -6.17 53.01
N LYS A 180 -18.24 -7.25 52.63
CA LYS A 180 -18.67 -8.67 52.48
C LYS A 180 -19.81 -9.12 53.42
N ILE A 181 -21.06 -9.02 52.96
CA ILE A 181 -22.24 -9.61 53.64
C ILE A 181 -22.19 -11.16 53.62
N SER A 182 -21.44 -11.76 52.70
CA SER A 182 -21.03 -13.19 52.69
C SER A 182 -20.02 -13.39 51.56
N SER A 183 -18.78 -13.80 51.87
CA SER A 183 -17.76 -14.05 50.85
C SER A 183 -18.15 -15.16 49.87
N ILE A 184 -18.95 -16.14 50.34
CA ILE A 184 -19.39 -17.28 49.55
C ILE A 184 -20.40 -16.85 48.48
N THR A 185 -21.43 -16.09 48.87
CA THR A 185 -22.49 -15.64 47.96
C THR A 185 -21.93 -14.68 46.92
N CYS A 186 -21.05 -13.77 47.33
CA CYS A 186 -20.41 -12.84 46.40
C CYS A 186 -19.50 -13.55 45.41
N ASN A 187 -18.70 -14.52 45.88
CA ASN A 187 -17.87 -15.34 44.99
C ASN A 187 -18.70 -16.14 43.99
N HIS A 188 -19.90 -16.62 44.37
CA HIS A 188 -20.80 -17.30 43.45
C HIS A 188 -21.23 -16.39 42.29
N TYR A 189 -21.72 -15.19 42.58
CA TYR A 189 -22.13 -14.22 41.55
C TYR A 189 -20.96 -13.77 40.68
N LEU A 190 -19.81 -13.47 41.30
CA LEU A 190 -18.61 -13.09 40.57
C LEU A 190 -18.12 -14.22 39.65
N ASN A 191 -18.13 -15.47 40.11
CA ASN A 191 -17.77 -16.62 39.26
C ASN A 191 -18.73 -16.77 38.09
N ASN A 192 -20.04 -16.65 38.32
CA ASN A 192 -21.05 -16.70 37.25
C ASN A 192 -20.84 -15.58 36.22
N PHE A 193 -20.53 -14.36 36.66
CA PHE A 193 -20.17 -13.26 35.78
C PHE A 193 -18.93 -13.61 34.95
N LEU A 194 -17.82 -13.95 35.62
CA LEU A 194 -16.56 -14.27 34.97
C LEU A 194 -16.74 -15.37 33.91
N ASP A 195 -17.56 -16.38 34.17
CA ASP A 195 -17.76 -17.50 33.25
C ASP A 195 -18.72 -17.23 32.08
N SER A 196 -19.37 -16.06 32.03
CA SER A 196 -20.43 -15.83 31.03
C SER A 196 -20.56 -14.43 30.46
N PHE A 197 -19.90 -13.41 31.00
CA PHE A 197 -20.07 -12.03 30.52
C PHE A 197 -19.73 -11.86 29.03
N PHE A 198 -18.84 -12.69 28.49
CA PHE A 198 -18.39 -12.60 27.10
C PHE A 198 -19.49 -12.82 26.03
N VAL A 199 -20.64 -13.44 26.39
CA VAL A 199 -21.77 -13.58 25.45
C VAL A 199 -22.75 -12.41 25.52
N TYR A 200 -22.53 -11.42 26.40
CA TYR A 200 -23.40 -10.26 26.56
C TYR A 200 -22.90 -9.05 25.75
N THR A 201 -23.79 -8.11 25.47
CA THR A 201 -23.47 -6.84 24.80
C THR A 201 -22.83 -5.85 25.78
N LEU A 202 -21.51 -5.93 25.97
CA LEU A 202 -20.78 -5.07 26.91
C LEU A 202 -20.71 -3.60 26.47
N ALA A 203 -20.99 -3.31 25.20
CA ALA A 203 -21.02 -1.95 24.65
C ALA A 203 -21.97 -0.98 25.35
N LEU A 204 -22.95 -1.51 26.08
CA LEU A 204 -23.90 -0.71 26.85
C LEU A 204 -23.35 -0.27 28.23
N ASP A 205 -22.24 -0.86 28.71
CA ASP A 205 -21.70 -0.58 30.04
C ASP A 205 -20.18 -0.87 30.18
N TYR A 206 -19.35 -0.29 29.29
CA TYR A 206 -17.89 -0.35 29.45
C TYR A 206 -17.39 0.18 30.80
N PRO A 207 -17.92 1.30 31.36
CA PRO A 207 -17.51 1.77 32.67
C PRO A 207 -17.79 0.75 33.78
N GLY A 208 -18.94 0.07 33.76
CA GLY A 208 -19.26 -1.00 34.69
C GLY A 208 -18.30 -2.18 34.58
N LEU A 209 -17.92 -2.58 33.36
CA LEU A 209 -16.94 -3.64 33.13
C LEU A 209 -15.57 -3.30 33.75
N LYS A 210 -15.11 -2.05 33.59
CA LYS A 210 -13.87 -1.56 34.19
C LYS A 210 -13.94 -1.50 35.71
N ASN A 211 -15.05 -1.03 36.27
CA ASN A 211 -15.26 -1.01 37.71
C ASN A 211 -15.19 -2.41 38.32
N ILE A 212 -15.76 -3.41 37.65
CA ILE A 212 -15.67 -4.82 38.07
C ILE A 212 -14.21 -5.28 38.04
N PHE A 213 -13.47 -5.00 36.97
CA PHE A 213 -12.04 -5.32 36.88
C PHE A 213 -11.23 -4.66 38.00
N ASP A 214 -11.43 -3.37 38.24
CA ASP A 214 -10.71 -2.62 39.27
C ASP A 214 -10.95 -3.16 40.68
N ALA A 215 -12.15 -3.69 40.95
CA ALA A 215 -12.49 -4.32 42.22
C ALA A 215 -11.78 -5.68 42.42
N ILE A 216 -11.50 -6.42 41.34
CA ILE A 216 -10.98 -7.81 41.42
C ILE A 216 -9.51 -7.94 41.05
N LYS A 217 -8.88 -6.91 40.44
CA LYS A 217 -7.52 -6.97 39.88
C LYS A 217 -6.42 -7.41 40.85
N ASN A 218 -6.62 -7.20 42.15
CA ASN A 218 -5.67 -7.56 43.20
C ASN A 218 -5.71 -9.06 43.56
N ASN A 219 -6.72 -9.80 43.11
CA ASN A 219 -6.79 -11.25 43.24
C ASN A 219 -6.31 -11.91 41.95
N ALA A 220 -5.15 -12.56 42.00
CA ALA A 220 -4.49 -13.14 40.83
C ALA A 220 -5.41 -14.09 40.03
N ASN A 221 -6.13 -15.00 40.70
CA ASN A 221 -7.02 -15.96 40.05
C ASN A 221 -8.22 -15.27 39.37
N GLN A 222 -8.82 -14.27 40.04
CA GLN A 222 -9.95 -13.52 39.46
C GLN A 222 -9.50 -12.65 38.29
N LYS A 223 -8.34 -11.99 38.40
CA LYS A 223 -7.72 -11.23 37.31
C LYS A 223 -7.46 -12.13 36.11
N GLU A 224 -6.79 -13.26 36.31
CA GLU A 224 -6.48 -14.22 35.24
C GLU A 224 -7.74 -14.70 34.53
N ARG A 225 -8.76 -15.11 35.29
CA ARG A 225 -10.05 -15.51 34.72
C ARG A 225 -10.70 -14.38 33.94
N PHE A 226 -10.78 -13.17 34.50
CA PHE A 226 -11.35 -12.02 33.80
C PHE A 226 -10.65 -11.77 32.47
N CYS A 227 -9.32 -11.74 32.46
CA CYS A 227 -8.52 -11.49 31.26
C CYS A 227 -8.66 -12.62 30.21
N GLY A 228 -8.71 -13.88 30.65
CA GLY A 228 -8.98 -15.01 29.77
C GLY A 228 -10.37 -14.96 29.13
N TRP A 229 -11.39 -14.56 29.89
CA TRP A 229 -12.76 -14.40 29.38
C TRP A 229 -12.94 -13.13 28.54
N LEU A 230 -12.16 -12.07 28.80
CA LEU A 230 -12.10 -10.88 27.95
C LEU A 230 -11.53 -11.22 26.56
N SER A 231 -10.55 -12.13 26.49
CA SER A 231 -10.03 -12.67 25.23
C SER A 231 -11.12 -13.41 24.44
N LYS A 232 -11.97 -14.18 25.12
CA LYS A 232 -13.14 -14.81 24.49
C LYS A 232 -14.16 -13.79 24.02
N TYR A 233 -14.38 -12.71 24.76
CA TYR A 233 -15.28 -11.62 24.35
C TYR A 233 -14.80 -10.98 23.05
N LEU A 234 -13.51 -10.67 22.94
CA LEU A 234 -12.94 -10.11 21.70
C LEU A 234 -13.22 -11.00 20.48
N LEU A 235 -13.02 -12.31 20.60
CA LEU A 235 -13.29 -13.27 19.52
C LEU A 235 -14.80 -13.41 19.23
N TYR A 236 -15.63 -13.43 20.27
CA TYR A 236 -17.08 -13.62 20.17
C TYR A 236 -17.79 -12.39 19.62
N ALA A 237 -17.58 -11.23 20.24
CA ALA A 237 -18.28 -9.99 19.98
C ALA A 237 -17.66 -9.16 18.85
N ASN A 238 -16.37 -9.35 18.56
CA ASN A 238 -15.61 -8.47 17.67
C ASN A 238 -15.71 -6.99 18.09
N ASP A 239 -15.44 -6.73 19.36
CA ASP A 239 -15.49 -5.38 19.89
C ASP A 239 -14.08 -4.78 19.90
N GLN A 240 -13.87 -3.78 19.04
CA GLN A 240 -12.59 -3.09 18.86
C GLN A 240 -12.55 -1.73 19.56
N ASN A 241 -13.49 -1.45 20.48
CA ASN A 241 -13.59 -0.17 21.16
C ASN A 241 -12.35 0.13 22.02
N ASP A 242 -11.96 1.41 22.11
CA ASP A 242 -10.82 1.86 22.93
C ASP A 242 -10.96 1.51 24.42
N ALA A 243 -12.18 1.44 24.95
CA ALA A 243 -12.42 1.02 26.33
C ALA A 243 -12.08 -0.46 26.55
N ILE A 244 -12.35 -1.32 25.56
CA ILE A 244 -11.94 -2.73 25.59
C ILE A 244 -10.43 -2.83 25.45
N LYS A 245 -9.82 -2.07 24.53
CA LYS A 245 -8.36 -1.99 24.37
C LYS A 245 -7.66 -1.61 25.68
N GLU A 246 -8.19 -0.64 26.41
CA GLU A 246 -7.66 -0.24 27.72
C GLU A 246 -7.66 -1.43 28.70
N LEU A 247 -8.76 -2.18 28.77
CA LEU A 247 -8.86 -3.36 29.63
C LEU A 247 -7.86 -4.46 29.26
N PHE A 248 -7.60 -4.69 27.97
CA PHE A 248 -6.54 -5.61 27.54
C PHE A 248 -5.15 -5.13 27.99
N GLY A 249 -4.86 -3.82 27.91
CA GLY A 249 -3.62 -3.25 28.45
C GLY A 249 -3.45 -3.46 29.96
N LEU A 250 -4.55 -3.37 30.73
CA LEU A 250 -4.53 -3.64 32.18
C LEU A 250 -4.33 -5.14 32.51
N CYS A 251 -4.70 -6.02 31.59
CA CYS A 251 -4.47 -7.46 31.70
C CYS A 251 -3.01 -7.85 31.49
N GLY A 252 -2.25 -7.06 30.71
CA GLY A 252 -0.82 -7.22 30.47
C GLY A 252 -0.46 -7.13 28.99
N GLN A 253 0.84 -7.11 28.70
CA GLN A 253 1.35 -6.91 27.34
C GLN A 253 0.86 -7.99 26.36
N ASP A 254 0.87 -9.27 26.76
CA ASP A 254 0.43 -10.38 25.91
C ASP A 254 -1.04 -10.25 25.48
N TYR A 255 -1.88 -9.75 26.39
CA TYR A 255 -3.30 -9.49 26.13
C TYR A 255 -3.46 -8.29 25.20
N GLU A 256 -2.72 -7.20 25.42
CA GLU A 256 -2.74 -6.04 24.52
C GLU A 256 -2.29 -6.40 23.10
N ASP A 257 -1.26 -7.24 22.97
CA ASP A 257 -0.76 -7.71 21.68
C ASP A 257 -1.75 -8.65 20.99
N LEU A 258 -2.44 -9.52 21.74
CA LEU A 258 -3.56 -10.32 21.23
C LEU A 258 -4.69 -9.42 20.70
N PHE A 259 -5.06 -8.36 21.43
CA PHE A 259 -6.07 -7.40 20.99
C PHE A 259 -5.67 -6.71 19.70
N LYS A 260 -4.46 -6.14 19.64
CA LYS A 260 -3.95 -5.47 18.44
C LYS A 260 -3.91 -6.40 17.24
N ARG A 261 -3.36 -7.61 17.41
CA ARG A 261 -3.30 -8.62 16.35
C ARG A 261 -4.69 -8.98 15.82
N THR A 262 -5.65 -9.22 16.71
CA THR A 262 -7.03 -9.56 16.33
C THR A 262 -7.70 -8.39 15.63
N ALA A 263 -7.61 -7.17 16.16
CA ALA A 263 -8.22 -5.99 15.56
C ALA A 263 -7.68 -5.75 14.13
N THR A 264 -6.36 -5.77 13.95
CA THR A 264 -5.72 -5.62 12.64
C THR A 264 -6.08 -6.79 11.69
N PHE A 265 -6.10 -8.03 12.18
CA PHE A 265 -6.53 -9.18 11.37
C PHE A 265 -7.94 -8.98 10.79
N MET A 266 -8.84 -8.41 11.59
CA MET A 266 -10.23 -8.18 11.19
C MET A 266 -10.39 -7.01 10.22
N GLU A 267 -9.57 -5.98 10.35
CA GLU A 267 -9.45 -4.94 9.32
C GLU A 267 -8.98 -5.54 7.99
N ILE A 268 -7.96 -6.41 8.03
CA ILE A 268 -7.50 -7.16 6.85
C ILE A 268 -8.64 -8.00 6.28
N GLN A 269 -9.45 -8.69 7.08
CA GLN A 269 -10.62 -9.44 6.58
C GLN A 269 -11.59 -8.53 5.83
N LYS A 270 -11.92 -7.37 6.39
CA LYS A 270 -12.83 -6.40 5.77
C LYS A 270 -12.30 -5.90 4.42
N THR A 271 -11.00 -5.60 4.32
CA THR A 271 -10.38 -5.21 3.04
C THR A 271 -10.44 -6.35 2.02
N LEU A 272 -10.19 -7.59 2.43
CA LEU A 272 -10.28 -8.79 1.58
C LEU A 272 -11.73 -9.10 1.15
N GLU A 273 -12.73 -8.83 1.99
CA GLU A 273 -14.16 -9.00 1.65
C GLU A 273 -14.62 -7.94 0.65
N ASN A 274 -14.20 -6.69 0.86
CA ASN A 274 -14.48 -5.57 -0.04
C ASN A 274 -13.65 -5.59 -1.33
N GLN A 275 -12.69 -6.52 -1.43
CA GLN A 275 -11.73 -6.62 -2.54
C GLN A 275 -10.87 -5.35 -2.75
N THR A 276 -10.71 -4.55 -1.69
CA THR A 276 -9.89 -3.32 -1.70
C THR A 276 -8.49 -3.66 -1.20
N PHE A 277 -7.48 -3.53 -2.05
CA PHE A 277 -6.10 -3.83 -1.66
C PHE A 277 -5.42 -2.57 -1.13
N GLU A 278 -4.64 -2.72 -0.08
CA GLU A 278 -3.98 -1.61 0.60
C GLU A 278 -2.48 -1.90 0.77
N LYS A 279 -1.65 -0.88 0.52
CA LYS A 279 -0.19 -0.99 0.60
C LYS A 279 0.40 -1.09 2.01
N ILE A 280 -0.40 -0.89 3.06
CA ILE A 280 0.09 -0.80 4.45
C ILE A 280 0.67 -2.14 4.92
N SER A 281 1.92 -2.14 5.41
CA SER A 281 2.57 -3.24 6.11
C SER A 281 2.51 -3.06 7.63
N TYR A 282 2.43 -4.16 8.37
CA TYR A 282 2.38 -4.18 9.84
C TYR A 282 3.71 -4.63 10.44
N LYS A 283 3.93 -4.39 11.74
CA LYS A 283 5.08 -4.98 12.45
C LYS A 283 4.96 -6.50 12.63
N ASP A 284 3.73 -7.00 12.61
CA ASP A 284 3.40 -8.40 12.80
C ASP A 284 3.56 -9.18 11.48
N THR A 285 4.63 -9.96 11.38
CA THR A 285 4.98 -10.70 10.16
C THR A 285 3.92 -11.74 9.78
N LEU A 286 3.21 -12.30 10.76
CA LEU A 286 2.13 -13.27 10.50
C LEU A 286 0.93 -12.60 9.80
N LEU A 287 0.58 -11.38 10.19
CA LEU A 287 -0.48 -10.61 9.53
C LEU A 287 -0.08 -10.21 8.10
N ASN A 288 1.17 -9.82 7.91
CA ASN A 288 1.69 -9.50 6.59
C ASN A 288 1.70 -10.71 5.65
N ALA A 289 2.16 -11.87 6.13
CA ALA A 289 2.15 -13.11 5.37
C ALA A 289 0.71 -13.55 5.02
N TYR A 290 -0.22 -13.44 5.98
CA TYR A 290 -1.63 -13.72 5.73
C TYR A 290 -2.21 -12.82 4.63
N LYS A 291 -1.95 -11.50 4.72
CA LYS A 291 -2.42 -10.50 3.78
C LYS A 291 -1.82 -10.73 2.38
N LEU A 292 -0.52 -10.99 2.31
CA LEU A 292 0.22 -11.30 1.08
C LEU A 292 -0.39 -12.48 0.33
N LEU A 293 -0.44 -13.64 0.99
CA LEU A 293 -0.93 -14.88 0.37
C LEU A 293 -2.41 -14.75 -0.02
N SER A 294 -3.19 -14.04 0.78
CA SER A 294 -4.61 -13.77 0.47
C SER A 294 -4.78 -12.84 -0.73
N TYR A 295 -3.91 -11.85 -0.92
CA TYR A 295 -3.90 -10.98 -2.10
C TYR A 295 -3.54 -11.74 -3.37
N GLN A 296 -2.46 -12.54 -3.31
CA GLN A 296 -2.06 -13.41 -4.42
C GLN A 296 -3.18 -14.40 -4.78
N GLN A 297 -3.81 -15.03 -3.78
CA GLN A 297 -4.93 -15.94 -3.99
C GLN A 297 -6.13 -15.27 -4.66
N GLN A 298 -6.47 -14.03 -4.30
CA GLN A 298 -7.55 -13.28 -4.97
C GLN A 298 -7.20 -12.87 -6.39
N ILE A 299 -5.95 -12.45 -6.65
CA ILE A 299 -5.47 -12.16 -8.01
C ILE A 299 -5.54 -13.42 -8.88
N TYR A 300 -5.09 -14.57 -8.37
CA TYR A 300 -5.22 -15.86 -9.03
C TYR A 300 -6.69 -16.19 -9.37
N GLN A 301 -7.59 -16.00 -8.40
CA GLN A 301 -9.02 -16.23 -8.60
C GLN A 301 -9.65 -15.29 -9.64
N ASP A 302 -9.22 -14.03 -9.71
CA ASP A 302 -9.65 -13.08 -10.75
C ASP A 302 -9.20 -13.57 -12.14
N PHE A 303 -7.97 -14.07 -12.28
CA PHE A 303 -7.49 -14.64 -13.54
C PHE A 303 -8.25 -15.90 -13.97
N LEU A 304 -8.63 -16.77 -13.04
CA LEU A 304 -9.42 -17.97 -13.36
C LEU A 304 -10.79 -17.64 -13.99
N ILE A 305 -11.33 -16.44 -13.73
CA ILE A 305 -12.58 -15.95 -14.33
C ILE A 305 -12.33 -14.94 -15.46
N ASN A 306 -11.11 -14.93 -16.03
CA ASN A 306 -10.66 -14.02 -17.09
C ASN A 306 -10.82 -12.53 -16.75
N ARG A 307 -10.76 -12.16 -15.47
CA ARG A 307 -10.75 -10.77 -15.01
C ARG A 307 -9.32 -10.35 -14.70
N THR A 308 -8.91 -9.18 -15.20
CA THR A 308 -7.63 -8.56 -14.82
C THR A 308 -7.91 -7.18 -14.23
N ASP A 309 -7.78 -7.08 -12.91
CA ASP A 309 -7.95 -5.83 -12.19
C ASP A 309 -6.58 -5.17 -11.98
N THR A 310 -6.20 -4.28 -12.89
CA THR A 310 -4.88 -3.64 -12.87
C THR A 310 -4.66 -2.80 -11.61
N TYR A 311 -5.71 -2.26 -11.01
CA TYR A 311 -5.59 -1.47 -9.78
C TYR A 311 -5.32 -2.37 -8.58
N LYS A 312 -6.06 -3.48 -8.47
CA LYS A 312 -5.82 -4.50 -7.43
C LYS A 312 -4.38 -5.04 -7.51
N ILE A 313 -3.90 -5.36 -8.72
CA ILE A 313 -2.52 -5.83 -8.94
C ILE A 313 -1.51 -4.74 -8.57
N ALA A 314 -1.73 -3.48 -8.97
CA ALA A 314 -0.84 -2.37 -8.59
C ALA A 314 -0.75 -2.20 -7.06
N SER A 315 -1.88 -2.26 -6.35
CA SER A 315 -1.91 -2.17 -4.89
C SER A 315 -1.23 -3.35 -4.20
N TYR A 316 -1.31 -4.56 -4.78
CA TYR A 316 -0.52 -5.71 -4.32
C TYR A 316 0.99 -5.45 -4.49
N LEU A 317 1.43 -4.93 -5.63
CA LEU A 317 2.84 -4.62 -5.88
C LEU A 317 3.35 -3.49 -4.96
N ASP A 318 2.52 -2.49 -4.69
CA ASP A 318 2.83 -1.45 -3.69
C ASP A 318 2.95 -2.03 -2.27
N PHE A 319 2.09 -3.00 -1.91
CA PHE A 319 2.20 -3.71 -0.64
C PHE A 319 3.50 -4.52 -0.55
N VAL A 320 3.87 -5.26 -1.60
CA VAL A 320 5.15 -5.97 -1.69
C VAL A 320 6.33 -5.02 -1.50
N ARG A 321 6.29 -3.83 -2.12
CA ARG A 321 7.32 -2.80 -1.94
C ARG A 321 7.48 -2.39 -0.48
N GLU A 322 6.37 -2.14 0.21
CA GLU A 322 6.39 -1.77 1.63
C GLU A 322 6.89 -2.91 2.54
N LEU A 323 6.55 -4.18 2.21
CA LEU A 323 7.08 -5.34 2.93
C LEU A 323 8.61 -5.42 2.86
N SER A 324 9.17 -5.29 1.65
CA SER A 324 10.62 -5.32 1.41
C SER A 324 11.31 -4.11 2.06
N LYS A 325 10.78 -2.90 1.86
CA LYS A 325 11.34 -1.67 2.43
C LYS A 325 11.44 -1.71 3.96
N ASN A 326 10.39 -2.21 4.62
CA ASN A 326 10.34 -2.25 6.08
C ASN A 326 10.91 -3.55 6.68
N ASN A 327 11.32 -4.51 5.84
CA ASN A 327 11.75 -5.85 6.25
C ASN A 327 10.78 -6.52 7.24
N THR A 328 9.48 -6.47 6.92
CA THR A 328 8.38 -6.93 7.80
C THR A 328 7.78 -8.26 7.37
N ILE A 329 8.54 -9.05 6.62
CA ILE A 329 8.13 -10.38 6.15
C ILE A 329 9.27 -11.38 6.36
N GLU A 330 8.94 -12.64 6.62
CA GLU A 330 9.95 -13.68 6.80
C GLU A 330 10.63 -14.03 5.47
N PRO A 331 11.93 -14.40 5.48
CA PRO A 331 12.71 -14.67 4.27
C PRO A 331 12.07 -15.66 3.28
N PHE A 332 11.43 -16.71 3.78
CA PHE A 332 10.72 -17.67 2.92
C PHE A 332 9.68 -17.00 2.02
N TYR A 333 8.92 -16.03 2.55
CA TYR A 333 7.92 -15.34 1.75
C TYR A 333 8.54 -14.34 0.78
N THR A 334 9.76 -13.85 1.01
CA THR A 334 10.50 -13.08 -0.01
C THR A 334 10.75 -13.96 -1.24
N ASP A 335 11.16 -15.21 -1.02
CA ASP A 335 11.41 -16.16 -2.09
C ASP A 335 10.10 -16.56 -2.81
N GLU A 336 9.02 -16.74 -2.05
CA GLU A 336 7.67 -16.98 -2.55
C GLU A 336 7.16 -15.81 -3.42
N ILE A 337 7.28 -14.56 -2.94
CA ILE A 337 6.90 -13.34 -3.68
C ILE A 337 7.60 -13.31 -5.02
N TYR A 338 8.92 -13.52 -5.01
CA TYR A 338 9.71 -13.52 -6.23
C TYR A 338 9.25 -14.62 -7.19
N ARG A 339 9.00 -15.84 -6.70
CA ARG A 339 8.49 -16.95 -7.50
C ARG A 339 7.12 -16.62 -8.09
N TYR A 340 6.16 -16.20 -7.28
CA TYR A 340 4.81 -15.82 -7.71
C TYR A 340 4.83 -14.70 -8.74
N ASN A 341 5.57 -13.62 -8.47
CA ASN A 341 5.65 -12.46 -9.37
C ASN A 341 6.23 -12.83 -10.73
N ASN A 342 7.34 -13.58 -10.76
CA ASN A 342 8.08 -13.85 -11.99
C ASN A 342 7.56 -15.04 -12.79
N LYS A 343 7.09 -16.10 -12.12
CA LYS A 343 6.65 -17.33 -12.79
C LYS A 343 5.15 -17.38 -13.04
N TYR A 344 4.35 -16.64 -12.26
CA TYR A 344 2.90 -16.65 -12.43
C TYR A 344 2.36 -15.30 -12.91
N LEU A 345 2.55 -14.23 -12.14
CA LEU A 345 1.93 -12.94 -12.40
C LEU A 345 2.43 -12.32 -13.72
N SER A 346 3.76 -12.19 -13.89
CA SER A 346 4.35 -11.62 -15.11
C SER A 346 3.98 -12.39 -16.36
N LEU A 347 4.14 -13.73 -16.36
CA LEU A 347 3.79 -14.55 -17.52
C LEU A 347 2.30 -14.46 -17.88
N THR A 348 1.42 -14.39 -16.88
CA THR A 348 -0.02 -14.21 -17.09
C THR A 348 -0.30 -12.84 -17.72
N LEU A 349 0.29 -11.78 -17.17
CA LEU A 349 0.16 -10.41 -17.69
C LEU A 349 0.73 -10.27 -19.11
N GLU A 350 1.87 -10.90 -19.42
CA GLU A 350 2.47 -10.91 -20.76
C GLU A 350 1.57 -11.60 -21.78
N LYS A 351 1.00 -12.76 -21.42
CA LYS A 351 0.03 -13.46 -22.27
C LYS A 351 -1.19 -12.60 -22.56
N ILE A 352 -1.69 -11.92 -21.55
CA ILE A 352 -2.83 -11.01 -21.65
C ILE A 352 -2.48 -9.79 -22.52
N ALA A 353 -1.30 -9.19 -22.34
CA ALA A 353 -0.79 -8.10 -23.16
C ALA A 353 -0.70 -8.52 -24.63
N TYR A 354 -0.13 -9.69 -24.91
CA TYR A 354 -0.04 -10.26 -26.25
C TYR A 354 -1.43 -10.44 -26.88
N GLN A 355 -2.40 -11.01 -26.16
CA GLN A 355 -3.77 -11.17 -26.66
C GLN A 355 -4.49 -9.84 -26.93
N SER A 356 -4.27 -8.83 -26.09
CA SER A 356 -4.84 -7.48 -26.26
C SER A 356 -4.21 -6.69 -27.42
N SER A 357 -2.94 -6.98 -27.76
CA SER A 357 -2.24 -6.37 -28.90
C SER A 357 -2.83 -6.80 -30.25
N VAL A 358 -3.52 -7.94 -30.29
CA VAL A 358 -4.20 -8.47 -31.48
C VAL A 358 -5.60 -7.82 -31.67
N SER A 359 -6.16 -7.15 -30.65
CA SER A 359 -7.56 -6.65 -30.64
C SER A 359 -7.75 -5.12 -30.56
N GLN A 360 -6.73 -4.30 -30.86
CA GLN A 360 -6.82 -2.82 -30.93
C GLN A 360 -7.33 -2.09 -29.65
N GLN A 361 -7.08 -2.62 -28.44
CA GLN A 361 -7.41 -1.90 -27.19
C GLN A 361 -6.16 -1.25 -26.54
N ASN A 362 -5.81 -0.02 -26.99
CA ASN A 362 -4.59 0.71 -26.61
C ASN A 362 -4.43 1.09 -25.11
N ILE A 363 -5.52 1.20 -24.33
CA ILE A 363 -5.44 1.65 -22.92
C ILE A 363 -5.02 0.53 -21.97
N TRP A 364 -5.39 -0.70 -22.29
CA TRP A 364 -5.21 -1.84 -21.39
C TRP A 364 -3.78 -2.40 -21.47
N GLY A 365 -3.18 -2.38 -22.66
CA GLY A 365 -1.76 -2.70 -22.87
C GLY A 365 -0.81 -1.78 -22.07
N ASN A 366 -1.08 -0.48 -22.01
CA ASN A 366 -0.24 0.48 -21.27
C ASN A 366 -0.26 0.24 -19.76
N LYS A 367 -1.43 -0.10 -19.19
CA LYS A 367 -1.53 -0.43 -17.77
C LYS A 367 -0.81 -1.73 -17.44
N ILE A 368 -0.93 -2.75 -18.29
CA ILE A 368 -0.23 -4.02 -18.11
C ILE A 368 1.28 -3.84 -18.25
N ALA A 369 1.75 -3.06 -19.22
CA ALA A 369 3.16 -2.72 -19.37
C ALA A 369 3.71 -2.02 -18.13
N SER A 370 2.96 -1.08 -17.54
CA SER A 370 3.33 -0.42 -16.29
C SER A 370 3.46 -1.40 -15.10
N LEU A 371 2.55 -2.38 -15.00
CA LEU A 371 2.63 -3.44 -14.00
C LEU A 371 3.87 -4.33 -14.20
N LEU A 372 4.17 -4.72 -15.44
CA LEU A 372 5.36 -5.51 -15.77
C LEU A 372 6.64 -4.75 -15.41
N THR A 373 6.72 -3.46 -15.75
CA THR A 373 7.84 -2.59 -15.33
C THR A 373 7.96 -2.54 -13.81
N THR A 374 6.84 -2.41 -13.10
CA THR A 374 6.82 -2.39 -11.63
C THR A 374 7.34 -3.71 -11.04
N ILE A 375 7.02 -4.85 -11.64
CA ILE A 375 7.55 -6.15 -11.22
C ILE A 375 9.06 -6.22 -11.45
N THR A 376 9.54 -5.77 -12.62
CA THR A 376 10.99 -5.69 -12.90
C THR A 376 11.71 -4.82 -11.87
N THR A 377 11.20 -3.61 -11.58
CA THR A 377 11.72 -2.71 -10.56
C THR A 377 11.73 -3.34 -9.16
N LEU A 378 10.73 -4.15 -8.79
CA LEU A 378 10.73 -4.84 -7.49
C LEU A 378 11.78 -5.95 -7.40
N ASN A 379 12.07 -6.62 -8.51
CA ASN A 379 13.08 -7.66 -8.58
C ASN A 379 14.50 -7.08 -8.53
N GLU A 380 14.71 -5.97 -9.22
CA GLU A 380 16.00 -5.30 -9.34
C GLU A 380 16.24 -4.36 -8.14
N TRP A 381 17.52 -4.07 -7.87
CA TRP A 381 17.85 -3.08 -6.85
C TRP A 381 17.64 -1.68 -7.41
N GLU A 382 16.71 -0.92 -6.84
CA GLU A 382 16.59 0.53 -7.09
C GLU A 382 17.01 1.34 -5.86
N PRO A 383 18.24 1.91 -5.83
CA PRO A 383 18.76 2.67 -4.70
C PRO A 383 17.85 3.83 -4.26
N MET A 384 17.16 4.46 -5.21
CA MET A 384 16.26 5.59 -4.98
C MET A 384 14.98 5.23 -4.21
N LEU A 385 14.60 3.95 -4.15
CA LEU A 385 13.39 3.49 -3.46
C LEU A 385 13.67 2.89 -2.07
N GLY A 386 14.94 2.84 -1.64
CA GLY A 386 15.33 2.46 -0.28
C GLY A 386 15.11 0.97 0.07
N PHE A 387 15.03 0.08 -0.93
CA PHE A 387 14.99 -1.38 -0.75
C PHE A 387 15.99 -2.07 -1.69
N SER A 388 16.55 -3.22 -1.30
CA SER A 388 17.67 -3.91 -1.99
C SER A 388 17.31 -4.64 -3.30
N GLY A 389 16.03 -4.70 -3.66
CA GLY A 389 15.52 -5.57 -4.73
C GLY A 389 15.39 -7.02 -4.28
N LEU A 390 14.31 -7.69 -4.67
CA LEU A 390 14.04 -9.08 -4.28
C LEU A 390 15.16 -10.04 -4.72
N ASN A 391 15.74 -9.81 -5.90
CA ASN A 391 16.82 -10.66 -6.44
C ASN A 391 18.08 -10.58 -5.56
N THR A 392 18.44 -9.39 -5.06
CA THR A 392 19.58 -9.21 -4.16
C THR A 392 19.31 -9.86 -2.80
N GLU A 393 18.08 -9.72 -2.27
CA GLU A 393 17.67 -10.35 -1.01
C GLU A 393 17.72 -11.88 -1.10
N ILE A 394 17.38 -12.43 -2.26
CA ILE A 394 17.46 -13.86 -2.59
C ILE A 394 18.91 -14.34 -2.74
N GLN A 395 19.73 -13.61 -3.50
CA GLN A 395 21.12 -13.98 -3.77
C GLN A 395 21.98 -13.96 -2.50
N ASN A 396 21.72 -13.01 -1.60
CA ASN A 396 22.35 -12.96 -0.28
C ASN A 396 21.93 -14.12 0.64
N LYS A 397 20.87 -14.88 0.29
CA LYS A 397 20.34 -16.01 1.07
C LYS A 397 20.60 -17.40 0.44
N THR A 398 21.41 -17.47 -0.62
CA THR A 398 21.87 -18.73 -1.27
C THR A 398 20.76 -19.68 -1.75
N LEU A 399 19.69 -19.15 -2.33
CA LEU A 399 18.75 -19.99 -3.10
C LEU A 399 19.51 -20.73 -4.21
N ILE A 400 19.54 -22.07 -4.12
CA ILE A 400 19.93 -22.89 -5.27
C ILE A 400 18.76 -22.79 -6.25
N VAL A 401 18.94 -21.99 -7.30
CA VAL A 401 18.06 -22.03 -8.46
C VAL A 401 18.22 -23.41 -9.09
N GLU A 402 17.36 -24.36 -8.71
CA GLU A 402 17.23 -25.61 -9.43
C GLU A 402 16.63 -25.29 -10.80
N GLN A 403 17.52 -25.26 -11.79
CA GLN A 403 17.17 -25.44 -13.18
C GLN A 403 16.36 -26.73 -13.29
N GLU A 404 15.05 -26.63 -13.51
CA GLU A 404 14.24 -27.80 -13.85
C GLU A 404 14.86 -28.50 -15.06
N ALA A 405 15.26 -29.74 -14.80
CA ALA A 405 15.63 -30.83 -15.69
C ALA A 405 15.52 -30.56 -17.19
N ASN A 406 16.64 -30.12 -17.78
CA ASN A 406 17.15 -30.83 -18.95
C ASN A 406 18.49 -31.42 -18.49
N THR A 407 18.63 -32.73 -18.66
CA THR A 407 19.86 -33.50 -18.38
C THR A 407 21.12 -32.73 -18.79
N TRP A 408 21.81 -32.11 -17.82
CA TRP A 408 23.17 -31.65 -18.03
C TRP A 408 24.10 -32.83 -17.73
N VAL A 409 24.53 -33.48 -18.81
CA VAL A 409 25.97 -33.54 -19.03
C VAL A 409 26.52 -32.17 -18.61
N ASN A 410 27.49 -32.10 -17.69
CA ASN A 410 28.19 -30.86 -17.35
C ASN A 410 28.72 -30.20 -18.63
N ILE A 411 27.88 -29.41 -19.28
CA ILE A 411 28.24 -28.54 -20.38
C ILE A 411 28.33 -27.19 -19.70
N THR A 412 29.55 -26.74 -19.51
CA THR A 412 29.84 -25.35 -19.19
C THR A 412 29.12 -24.50 -20.24
N ILE A 413 27.99 -23.88 -19.89
CA ILE A 413 27.25 -23.00 -20.80
C ILE A 413 28.23 -21.93 -21.25
N SER A 414 28.56 -21.94 -22.53
CA SER A 414 29.55 -21.00 -23.06
C SER A 414 29.08 -19.56 -22.81
N LEU A 415 30.01 -18.62 -22.69
CA LEU A 415 29.67 -17.20 -22.55
C LEU A 415 28.70 -16.76 -23.67
N ALA A 416 28.87 -17.29 -24.87
CA ALA A 416 27.99 -17.08 -26.02
C ALA A 416 26.54 -17.55 -25.77
N GLU A 417 26.33 -18.71 -25.16
CA GLU A 417 24.98 -19.21 -24.83
C GLU A 417 24.32 -18.40 -23.71
N LYS A 418 25.09 -17.88 -22.73
CA LYS A 418 24.57 -16.96 -21.70
C LYS A 418 24.11 -15.65 -22.33
N ILE A 419 24.94 -15.07 -23.18
CA ILE A 419 24.60 -13.88 -23.97
C ILE A 419 23.36 -14.14 -24.82
N GLN A 420 23.26 -15.30 -25.48
CA GLN A 420 22.14 -15.65 -26.34
C GLN A 420 20.81 -15.66 -25.59
N LYS A 421 20.76 -16.30 -24.42
CA LYS A 421 19.55 -16.34 -23.58
C LYS A 421 19.12 -14.94 -23.14
N LYS A 422 20.09 -14.08 -22.81
CA LYS A 422 19.81 -12.70 -22.38
C LYS A 422 19.28 -11.84 -23.52
N LEU A 423 19.83 -11.99 -24.73
CA LEU A 423 19.31 -11.34 -25.93
C LEU A 423 17.89 -11.80 -26.28
N GLN A 424 17.60 -13.11 -26.14
CA GLN A 424 16.27 -13.66 -26.38
C GLN A 424 15.20 -13.17 -25.39
N SER A 425 15.60 -12.77 -24.17
CA SER A 425 14.67 -12.18 -23.20
C SER A 425 14.26 -10.73 -23.50
N ILE A 426 14.89 -10.06 -24.48
CA ILE A 426 14.59 -8.68 -24.83
C ILE A 426 13.47 -8.63 -25.87
N SER A 427 12.22 -8.51 -25.41
CA SER A 427 11.02 -8.59 -26.24
C SER A 427 10.88 -7.47 -27.29
N TYR A 428 11.51 -6.31 -27.07
CA TYR A 428 11.49 -5.16 -27.97
C TYR A 428 12.62 -5.18 -29.03
N LEU A 429 13.51 -6.19 -29.01
CA LEU A 429 14.60 -6.35 -29.96
C LEU A 429 14.38 -7.60 -30.83
N THR A 430 14.31 -7.41 -32.15
CA THR A 430 14.28 -8.52 -33.12
C THR A 430 15.62 -8.61 -33.82
N ILE A 431 16.34 -9.72 -33.64
CA ILE A 431 17.69 -9.91 -34.19
C ILE A 431 17.60 -10.49 -35.61
N GLU A 432 18.16 -9.80 -36.60
CA GLU A 432 18.34 -10.36 -37.95
C GLU A 432 19.68 -11.08 -38.08
N LYS A 433 20.75 -10.44 -37.58
CA LYS A 433 22.11 -10.94 -37.61
C LYS A 433 22.81 -10.58 -36.31
N GLN A 434 23.62 -11.50 -35.81
CA GLN A 434 24.43 -11.26 -34.62
C GLN A 434 25.82 -11.88 -34.79
N THR A 435 26.82 -11.24 -34.19
CA THR A 435 28.18 -11.76 -34.06
C THR A 435 28.59 -11.60 -32.60
N ILE A 436 29.02 -12.69 -31.97
CA ILE A 436 29.50 -12.68 -30.58
C ILE A 436 31.00 -12.97 -30.62
N SER A 437 31.81 -12.04 -30.14
CA SER A 437 33.26 -12.18 -30.00
C SER A 437 33.63 -11.88 -28.55
N ASP A 438 33.98 -12.92 -27.79
CA ASP A 438 34.24 -12.85 -26.35
C ASP A 438 33.08 -12.19 -25.57
N THR A 439 33.30 -10.98 -25.06
CA THR A 439 32.28 -10.18 -24.36
C THR A 439 31.56 -9.20 -25.27
N THR A 440 32.03 -8.98 -26.49
CA THR A 440 31.47 -7.98 -27.40
C THR A 440 30.47 -8.61 -28.35
N ILE A 441 29.35 -7.92 -28.54
CA ILE A 441 28.16 -8.40 -29.23
C ILE A 441 27.79 -7.36 -30.27
N ASP A 442 27.82 -7.76 -31.53
CA ASP A 442 27.39 -6.94 -32.66
C ASP A 442 26.04 -7.47 -33.17
N ILE A 443 25.01 -6.62 -33.16
CA ILE A 443 23.65 -6.97 -33.56
C ILE A 443 23.17 -6.04 -34.65
N VAL A 444 22.70 -6.62 -35.74
CA VAL A 444 21.84 -5.95 -36.73
C VAL A 444 20.44 -6.51 -36.56
N GLY A 445 19.47 -5.63 -36.33
CA GLY A 445 18.11 -6.04 -36.02
C GLY A 445 17.12 -4.88 -36.10
N TYR A 446 16.01 -5.04 -35.38
CA TYR A 446 14.96 -4.03 -35.28
C TYR A 446 14.58 -3.79 -33.83
N LEU A 447 14.53 -2.52 -33.44
CA LEU A 447 13.88 -2.09 -32.21
C LEU A 447 12.41 -1.75 -32.49
N LYS A 448 11.52 -2.29 -31.67
CA LYS A 448 10.07 -2.03 -31.72
C LYS A 448 9.72 -1.03 -30.64
N PHE A 449 9.33 0.18 -31.05
CA PHE A 449 8.88 1.25 -30.16
C PHE A 449 7.37 1.34 -30.18
N PHE A 450 6.79 1.36 -28.99
CA PHE A 450 5.35 1.44 -28.79
C PHE A 450 4.99 2.85 -28.32
N SER A 451 4.32 3.63 -29.18
CA SER A 451 3.79 4.96 -28.87
C SER A 451 2.27 4.96 -29.02
N PRO A 452 1.52 5.80 -28.26
CA PRO A 452 0.05 5.87 -28.33
C PRO A 452 -0.51 6.08 -29.74
N ASP A 453 0.25 6.77 -30.60
CA ASP A 453 -0.23 7.24 -31.91
C ASP A 453 0.36 6.43 -33.08
N LYS A 454 1.48 5.71 -32.88
CA LYS A 454 2.09 4.87 -33.92
C LYS A 454 3.05 3.85 -33.32
N ASN A 455 2.94 2.59 -33.75
CA ASN A 455 3.98 1.60 -33.54
C ASN A 455 5.08 1.82 -34.59
N GLU A 456 6.31 2.08 -34.14
CA GLU A 456 7.44 2.31 -35.02
C GLU A 456 8.45 1.18 -34.84
N THR A 457 8.80 0.52 -35.95
CA THR A 457 9.88 -0.47 -35.97
C THR A 457 11.04 0.15 -36.72
N ILE A 458 12.15 0.36 -36.01
CA ILE A 458 13.33 1.02 -36.55
C ILE A 458 14.39 -0.04 -36.74
N LYS A 459 15.02 -0.05 -37.92
CA LYS A 459 16.19 -0.91 -38.16
C LYS A 459 17.38 -0.34 -37.39
N THR A 460 18.10 -1.20 -36.68
CA THR A 460 19.15 -0.77 -35.75
C THR A 460 20.39 -1.62 -35.86
N HIS A 461 21.54 -0.96 -35.81
CA HIS A 461 22.84 -1.61 -35.57
C HIS A 461 23.30 -1.28 -34.16
N ILE A 462 23.60 -2.28 -33.34
CA ILE A 462 23.95 -2.14 -31.93
C ILE A 462 25.23 -2.91 -31.63
N ILE A 463 26.20 -2.25 -31.02
CA ILE A 463 27.41 -2.88 -30.47
C ILE A 463 27.30 -2.80 -28.95
N MET A 464 27.46 -3.95 -28.27
CA MET A 464 27.34 -4.07 -26.81
C MET A 464 28.51 -4.85 -26.22
N ASP A 465 28.80 -4.59 -24.95
CA ASP A 465 29.71 -5.37 -24.13
C ASP A 465 28.93 -6.09 -23.01
N TYR A 466 29.24 -7.37 -22.81
CA TYR A 466 28.72 -8.18 -21.72
C TYR A 466 29.68 -8.15 -20.53
N LYS A 467 29.32 -7.41 -19.47
CA LYS A 467 30.12 -7.27 -18.24
C LYS A 467 29.23 -7.36 -17.01
N ASN A 468 29.67 -8.07 -15.97
CA ASN A 468 28.93 -8.23 -14.70
C ASN A 468 27.47 -8.69 -14.90
N ASP A 469 27.23 -9.59 -15.85
CA ASP A 469 25.89 -10.04 -16.20
C ASP A 469 24.98 -8.87 -16.64
N MET A 470 25.51 -7.91 -17.40
CA MET A 470 24.75 -6.82 -18.02
C MET A 470 25.18 -6.62 -19.47
N LEU A 471 24.23 -6.22 -20.32
CA LEU A 471 24.45 -5.83 -21.71
C LEU A 471 24.60 -4.31 -21.78
N LEU A 472 25.84 -3.83 -21.85
CA LEU A 472 26.18 -2.41 -21.89
C LEU A 472 26.35 -1.96 -23.34
N VAL A 473 25.60 -0.96 -23.77
CA VAL A 473 25.68 -0.43 -25.13
C VAL A 473 26.95 0.38 -25.30
N GLN A 474 27.71 0.07 -26.35
CA GLN A 474 28.91 0.81 -26.78
C GLN A 474 28.58 1.75 -27.94
N SER A 475 27.73 1.31 -28.86
CA SER A 475 27.18 2.15 -29.92
C SER A 475 25.81 1.65 -30.37
N ILE A 476 24.97 2.57 -30.81
CA ILE A 476 23.71 2.27 -31.48
C ILE A 476 23.50 3.23 -32.64
N ASP A 477 23.07 2.71 -33.78
CA ASP A 477 22.70 3.46 -34.96
C ASP A 477 21.27 3.10 -35.36
N LEU A 478 20.37 4.07 -35.24
CA LEU A 478 18.97 3.96 -35.63
C LEU A 478 18.81 4.44 -37.08
N GLN A 479 18.35 3.57 -37.98
CA GLN A 479 18.21 3.92 -39.39
C GLN A 479 17.23 5.09 -39.58
N ASN A 480 17.64 6.08 -40.38
CA ASN A 480 16.88 7.30 -40.69
C ASN A 480 16.55 8.19 -39.48
N LYS A 481 17.33 8.14 -38.40
CA LYS A 481 17.19 9.02 -37.22
C LYS A 481 18.51 9.71 -36.84
N PRO A 482 19.10 10.55 -37.73
CA PRO A 482 20.43 11.12 -37.53
C PRO A 482 20.53 11.98 -36.25
N GLU A 483 19.49 12.75 -35.94
CA GLU A 483 19.44 13.64 -34.76
C GLU A 483 19.47 12.86 -33.44
N ILE A 484 18.72 11.76 -33.34
CA ILE A 484 18.75 10.88 -32.16
C ILE A 484 20.10 10.17 -32.07
N ASN A 485 20.67 9.72 -33.18
CA ASN A 485 21.95 9.01 -33.19
C ASN A 485 23.09 9.90 -32.68
N ASP A 486 23.12 11.17 -33.06
CA ASP A 486 24.11 12.13 -32.56
C ASP A 486 24.00 12.36 -31.05
N VAL A 487 22.79 12.45 -30.53
CA VAL A 487 22.54 12.60 -29.08
C VAL A 487 22.98 11.35 -28.33
N ILE A 488 22.59 10.16 -28.79
CA ILE A 488 22.97 8.90 -28.14
C ILE A 488 24.49 8.72 -28.16
N LYS A 489 25.14 9.05 -29.28
CA LYS A 489 26.60 8.99 -29.40
C LYS A 489 27.27 9.85 -28.33
N ASN A 490 26.75 11.05 -28.07
CA ASN A 490 27.28 11.92 -27.01
C ASN A 490 26.98 11.39 -25.60
N LEU A 491 25.82 10.76 -25.38
CA LEU A 491 25.47 10.15 -24.09
C LEU A 491 26.39 8.97 -23.74
N LEU A 492 26.69 8.11 -24.72
CA LEU A 492 27.56 6.95 -24.54
C LEU A 492 29.03 7.32 -24.29
N LEU A 493 29.45 8.57 -24.58
CA LEU A 493 30.78 9.09 -24.22
C LEU A 493 30.90 9.46 -22.74
N ILE A 494 29.78 9.68 -22.05
CA ILE A 494 29.74 10.28 -20.70
C ILE A 494 29.42 9.22 -19.65
N GLN A 495 28.58 8.23 -19.98
CA GLN A 495 28.21 7.16 -19.06
C GLN A 495 27.85 5.87 -19.82
N ASN A 496 28.03 4.73 -19.15
CA ASN A 496 27.63 3.43 -19.68
C ASN A 496 26.11 3.25 -19.50
N PHE A 497 25.42 2.81 -20.55
CA PHE A 497 24.00 2.51 -20.51
C PHE A 497 23.76 1.03 -20.76
N SER A 498 22.83 0.43 -20.02
CA SER A 498 22.22 -0.82 -20.43
C SER A 498 21.32 -0.62 -21.65
N ILE A 499 21.08 -1.71 -22.39
CA ILE A 499 20.16 -1.69 -23.54
C ILE A 499 18.73 -1.24 -23.17
N GLY A 500 18.27 -1.55 -21.96
CA GLY A 500 16.94 -1.16 -21.47
C GLY A 500 16.82 0.33 -21.14
N GLU A 501 17.82 0.90 -20.49
CA GLU A 501 17.86 2.34 -20.17
C GLU A 501 17.89 3.17 -21.46
N LEU A 502 18.72 2.75 -22.42
CA LEU A 502 18.83 3.44 -23.70
C LEU A 502 17.56 3.30 -24.54
N TYR A 503 16.92 2.12 -24.54
CA TYR A 503 15.61 1.94 -25.17
C TYR A 503 14.54 2.86 -24.58
N SER A 504 14.48 2.99 -23.25
CA SER A 504 13.55 3.90 -22.56
C SER A 504 13.79 5.36 -22.94
N TYR A 505 15.07 5.76 -23.03
CA TYR A 505 15.45 7.10 -23.49
C TYR A 505 15.00 7.35 -24.93
N ILE A 506 15.29 6.42 -25.85
CA ILE A 506 14.92 6.54 -27.26
C ILE A 506 13.39 6.58 -27.42
N SER A 507 12.67 5.70 -26.73
CA SER A 507 11.21 5.62 -26.79
C SER A 507 10.53 6.91 -26.33
N LYS A 508 11.03 7.55 -25.26
CA LYS A 508 10.49 8.82 -24.76
C LYS A 508 10.77 9.98 -25.69
N ASN A 509 11.87 9.91 -26.43
CA ASN A 509 12.34 11.00 -27.27
C ASN A 509 11.93 10.87 -28.74
N LEU A 510 11.49 9.68 -29.18
CA LEU A 510 11.13 9.38 -30.56
C LEU A 510 10.11 10.36 -31.17
N VAL A 511 9.18 10.85 -30.35
CA VAL A 511 8.12 11.80 -30.73
C VAL A 511 8.69 13.16 -31.13
N PHE A 512 9.85 13.54 -30.58
CA PHE A 512 10.48 14.85 -30.83
C PHE A 512 11.38 14.87 -32.06
N TYR A 513 11.79 13.70 -32.57
CA TYR A 513 12.80 13.57 -33.63
C TYR A 513 12.29 12.72 -34.83
N GLY A 514 10.97 12.75 -35.07
CA GLY A 514 10.27 11.85 -36.00
C GLY A 514 9.49 12.50 -37.15
N GLN A 515 9.35 13.82 -37.21
CA GLN A 515 8.65 14.47 -38.33
C GLN A 515 9.62 14.81 -39.45
N THR A 516 9.83 13.86 -40.36
CA THR A 516 10.40 14.16 -41.68
C THR A 516 9.41 15.02 -42.47
N ASN A 517 9.86 16.24 -42.81
CA ASN A 517 9.20 17.22 -43.66
C ASN A 517 8.61 16.60 -44.95
N ALA A 518 7.27 16.54 -45.03
CA ALA A 518 6.55 16.57 -46.30
C ALA A 518 5.61 17.79 -46.26
N PRO A 519 5.74 18.76 -47.17
CA PRO A 519 4.93 19.98 -47.13
C PRO A 519 3.47 19.65 -47.45
N ILE A 520 2.57 19.89 -46.50
CA ILE A 520 1.12 19.84 -46.71
C ILE A 520 0.72 21.00 -47.63
N ASN A 521 -0.10 20.72 -48.65
CA ASN A 521 -0.46 21.70 -49.67
C ASN A 521 -1.80 22.35 -49.29
N ALA A 522 -1.77 23.63 -48.89
CA ALA A 522 -2.91 24.31 -48.28
C ALA A 522 -4.16 24.30 -49.18
N ALA A 523 -3.99 24.44 -50.50
CA ALA A 523 -5.09 24.47 -51.46
C ALA A 523 -5.86 23.14 -51.57
N THR A 524 -5.20 21.99 -51.41
CA THR A 524 -5.80 20.66 -51.62
C THR A 524 -6.25 19.98 -50.33
N ASP A 525 -5.63 20.29 -49.20
CA ASP A 525 -5.89 19.57 -47.94
C ASP A 525 -6.58 20.45 -46.88
N LEU A 526 -6.09 21.68 -46.68
CA LEU A 526 -6.60 22.58 -45.64
C LEU A 526 -7.88 23.31 -46.06
N CYS A 527 -7.94 23.85 -47.29
CA CYS A 527 -9.09 24.62 -47.75
C CYS A 527 -10.39 23.80 -47.82
N PRO A 528 -10.39 22.53 -48.29
CA PRO A 528 -11.58 21.69 -48.25
C PRO A 528 -12.03 21.38 -46.82
N TRP A 529 -11.10 21.10 -45.91
CA TRP A 529 -11.42 20.85 -44.50
C TRP A 529 -12.08 22.06 -43.83
N LEU A 530 -11.53 23.27 -44.02
CA LEU A 530 -12.11 24.49 -43.46
C LEU A 530 -13.54 24.77 -43.93
N LYS A 531 -13.91 24.36 -45.16
CA LYS A 531 -15.29 24.46 -45.66
C LYS A 531 -16.27 23.50 -44.96
N THR A 532 -15.79 22.45 -44.32
CA THR A 532 -16.63 21.46 -43.63
C THR A 532 -17.01 21.87 -42.20
N ILE A 533 -16.34 22.88 -41.63
CA ILE A 533 -16.55 23.30 -40.24
C ILE A 533 -17.72 24.29 -40.17
N GLN A 534 -18.73 23.97 -39.35
CA GLN A 534 -19.85 24.88 -39.10
C GLN A 534 -19.38 26.17 -38.41
N ASN A 535 -19.95 27.31 -38.82
CA ASN A 535 -19.63 28.67 -38.33
C ASN A 535 -18.29 29.26 -38.79
N ILE A 536 -17.64 28.66 -39.79
CA ILE A 536 -16.47 29.24 -40.47
C ILE A 536 -16.85 29.61 -41.91
N THR A 537 -16.58 30.84 -42.31
CA THR A 537 -16.72 31.30 -43.71
C THR A 537 -15.33 31.52 -44.29
N LEU A 538 -14.98 30.75 -45.32
CA LEU A 538 -13.69 30.87 -46.01
C LEU A 538 -13.72 32.08 -46.96
N VAL A 539 -12.86 33.07 -46.71
CA VAL A 539 -12.80 34.32 -47.48
C VAL A 539 -11.78 34.20 -48.62
N THR A 540 -10.56 33.75 -48.31
CA THR A 540 -9.50 33.47 -49.30
C THR A 540 -8.70 32.26 -48.85
N CYS A 541 -8.21 31.44 -49.79
CA CYS A 541 -7.43 30.26 -49.46
C CYS A 541 -6.44 29.93 -50.57
N THR A 542 -5.15 30.10 -50.28
CA THR A 542 -4.03 29.93 -51.20
C THR A 542 -2.87 29.23 -50.50
N ASN A 543 -1.86 28.80 -51.26
CA ASN A 543 -0.68 28.14 -50.69
C ASN A 543 0.21 29.06 -49.85
N THR A 544 0.00 30.38 -49.92
CA THR A 544 0.77 31.38 -49.18
C THR A 544 -0.05 32.07 -48.09
N GLY A 545 -1.37 31.82 -48.03
CA GLY A 545 -2.23 32.47 -47.04
C GLY A 545 -3.68 32.02 -47.07
N VAL A 546 -4.29 32.00 -45.89
CA VAL A 546 -5.69 31.61 -45.66
C VAL A 546 -6.38 32.65 -44.79
N THR A 547 -7.56 33.11 -45.22
CA THR A 547 -8.40 34.04 -44.46
C THR A 547 -9.77 33.42 -44.22
N ILE A 548 -10.20 33.41 -42.96
CA ILE A 548 -11.50 32.89 -42.54
C ILE A 548 -12.19 33.84 -41.56
N ASP A 549 -13.52 33.86 -41.62
CA ASP A 549 -14.37 34.56 -40.65
C ASP A 549 -15.08 33.53 -39.77
N GLN A 550 -14.90 33.62 -38.45
CA GLN A 550 -15.54 32.74 -37.47
C GLN A 550 -16.12 33.59 -36.33
N ASN A 551 -17.43 33.48 -36.08
CA ASN A 551 -18.13 34.16 -34.96
C ASN A 551 -17.73 35.65 -34.81
N THR A 552 -17.83 36.42 -35.89
CA THR A 552 -17.50 37.86 -36.01
C THR A 552 -16.02 38.25 -35.90
N ILE A 553 -15.10 37.30 -35.74
CA ILE A 553 -13.65 37.53 -35.76
C ILE A 553 -13.07 37.05 -37.09
N ARG A 554 -12.31 37.92 -37.76
CA ARG A 554 -11.54 37.59 -38.96
C ARG A 554 -10.16 37.10 -38.57
N TYR A 555 -9.78 35.94 -39.10
CA TYR A 555 -8.47 35.32 -38.92
C TYR A 555 -7.73 35.29 -40.25
N GLU A 556 -6.52 35.82 -40.27
CA GLU A 556 -5.62 35.84 -41.43
C GLU A 556 -4.33 35.10 -41.08
N PHE A 557 -4.13 33.97 -41.75
CA PHE A 557 -2.96 33.11 -41.61
C PHE A 557 -2.03 33.31 -42.81
N ALA A 558 -0.81 33.77 -42.58
CA ALA A 558 0.24 33.75 -43.59
C ALA A 558 0.96 32.40 -43.54
N LEU A 559 1.17 31.74 -44.68
CA LEU A 559 1.75 30.39 -44.74
C LEU A 559 3.14 30.41 -45.36
N ASN A 560 4.07 29.62 -44.82
CA ASN A 560 5.41 29.41 -45.38
C ASN A 560 5.86 27.96 -45.15
N ASN A 561 6.50 27.34 -46.15
CA ASN A 561 7.06 25.98 -46.09
C ASN A 561 6.13 24.89 -45.48
N GLY A 562 4.82 24.96 -45.74
CA GLY A 562 3.87 23.97 -45.23
C GLY A 562 3.50 24.14 -43.75
N GLY A 563 3.77 25.31 -43.15
CA GLY A 563 3.34 25.71 -41.82
C GLY A 563 2.73 27.12 -41.79
N VAL A 564 2.14 27.49 -40.65
CA VAL A 564 1.70 28.88 -40.43
C VAL A 564 2.94 29.70 -40.06
N ALA A 565 3.14 30.84 -40.73
CA ALA A 565 4.28 31.73 -40.56
C ALA A 565 3.93 32.99 -39.74
N ASN A 566 2.68 33.45 -39.84
CA ASN A 566 2.17 34.54 -39.01
C ASN A 566 0.64 34.45 -38.91
N ILE A 567 0.08 35.05 -37.87
CA ILE A 567 -1.37 35.22 -37.71
C ILE A 567 -1.73 36.66 -37.38
N THR A 568 -2.80 37.14 -38.00
CA THR A 568 -3.43 38.43 -37.72
C THR A 568 -4.92 38.21 -37.48
N LEU A 569 -5.45 38.75 -36.40
CA LEU A 569 -6.88 38.70 -36.09
C LEU A 569 -7.46 40.12 -36.08
N SER A 570 -8.77 40.21 -36.33
CA SER A 570 -9.52 41.46 -36.12
C SER A 570 -9.63 41.82 -34.62
N ASP A 571 -9.61 40.84 -33.72
CA ASP A 571 -9.52 41.05 -32.27
C ASP A 571 -8.06 41.07 -31.82
N LYS A 572 -7.52 42.27 -31.58
CA LYS A 572 -6.13 42.47 -31.18
C LYS A 572 -5.79 42.00 -29.77
N THR A 573 -6.78 41.90 -28.89
CA THR A 573 -6.57 41.41 -27.53
C THR A 573 -6.38 39.89 -27.56
N LEU A 574 -7.26 39.19 -28.30
CA LEU A 574 -7.15 37.76 -28.54
C LEU A 574 -5.90 37.41 -29.35
N GLU A 575 -5.56 38.22 -30.37
CA GLU A 575 -4.32 38.08 -31.15
C GLU A 575 -3.09 38.10 -30.24
N ASN A 576 -2.99 39.08 -29.35
CA ASN A 576 -1.87 39.19 -28.42
C ASN A 576 -1.84 38.02 -27.43
N LEU A 577 -2.99 37.57 -26.91
CA LEU A 577 -3.05 36.40 -26.03
C LEU A 577 -2.58 35.12 -26.72
N ILE A 578 -3.00 34.89 -27.98
CA ILE A 578 -2.56 33.74 -28.79
C ILE A 578 -1.06 33.86 -29.10
N LYS A 579 -0.59 35.03 -29.55
CA LYS A 579 0.84 35.27 -29.85
C LYS A 579 1.74 35.10 -28.62
N THR A 580 1.24 35.46 -27.44
CA THR A 580 1.96 35.32 -26.17
C THR A 580 1.96 33.87 -25.68
N SER A 581 0.83 33.16 -25.84
CA SER A 581 0.68 31.75 -25.42
C SER A 581 1.43 30.76 -26.33
N TYR A 582 1.69 31.13 -27.58
CA TYR A 582 2.28 30.26 -28.61
C TYR A 582 3.60 30.82 -29.21
N SER A 583 4.27 31.76 -28.53
CA SER A 583 5.44 32.45 -29.09
C SER A 583 6.57 31.48 -29.51
N THR A 584 7.18 31.77 -30.66
CA THR A 584 8.33 31.10 -31.34
C THR A 584 8.24 29.60 -31.68
N ILE A 585 7.48 28.77 -30.96
CA ILE A 585 7.48 27.31 -31.16
C ILE A 585 6.60 26.91 -32.35
N ILE A 586 5.46 27.57 -32.56
CA ILE A 586 4.51 27.15 -33.61
C ILE A 586 4.98 27.47 -35.04
N TRP A 587 5.77 28.53 -35.21
CA TRP A 587 6.06 29.06 -36.54
C TRP A 587 7.01 28.16 -37.37
N ASN A 588 7.63 27.14 -36.77
CA ASN A 588 8.58 26.24 -37.44
C ASN A 588 8.43 24.73 -37.12
N SER A 589 7.46 24.27 -36.29
CA SER A 589 7.52 22.88 -35.75
C SER A 589 6.20 22.09 -35.59
N TYR A 590 5.06 22.56 -36.10
CA TYR A 590 3.80 21.79 -36.04
C TYR A 590 3.15 21.59 -37.41
N SER A 591 2.32 20.55 -37.52
CA SER A 591 1.48 20.33 -38.70
C SER A 591 0.57 21.55 -38.93
N LEU A 592 0.44 21.95 -40.20
CA LEU A 592 -0.37 23.11 -40.62
C LEU A 592 -1.82 23.04 -40.11
N LEU A 593 -2.41 21.85 -40.13
CA LEU A 593 -3.81 21.62 -39.78
C LEU A 593 -4.03 21.73 -38.26
N ASP A 594 -3.19 21.09 -37.47
CA ASP A 594 -3.31 21.07 -36.00
C ASP A 594 -3.08 22.46 -35.42
N THR A 595 -2.17 23.22 -36.03
CA THR A 595 -1.88 24.61 -35.65
C THR A 595 -3.12 25.50 -35.85
N ILE A 596 -3.73 25.44 -37.03
CA ILE A 596 -4.92 26.24 -37.33
C ILE A 596 -6.09 25.80 -36.46
N GLN A 597 -6.26 24.50 -36.22
CA GLN A 597 -7.29 23.97 -35.33
C GLN A 597 -7.10 24.45 -33.88
N ALA A 598 -5.89 24.36 -33.33
CA ALA A 598 -5.59 24.79 -31.96
C ALA A 598 -5.87 26.29 -31.75
N ILE A 599 -5.55 27.11 -32.74
CA ILE A 599 -5.82 28.55 -32.72
C ILE A 599 -7.32 28.83 -32.76
N LEU A 600 -8.08 28.14 -33.63
CA LEU A 600 -9.53 28.33 -33.73
C LEU A 600 -10.30 27.81 -32.50
N MET A 601 -9.71 26.85 -31.78
CA MET A 601 -10.26 26.29 -30.53
C MET A 601 -9.73 26.99 -29.28
N TYR A 602 -8.86 27.98 -29.41
CA TYR A 602 -8.26 28.69 -28.28
C TYR A 602 -9.35 29.39 -27.46
N LYS A 603 -9.45 29.01 -26.18
CA LYS A 603 -10.30 29.66 -25.17
C LYS A 603 -9.39 30.21 -24.08
N ALA A 604 -9.48 31.52 -23.82
CA ALA A 604 -8.76 32.15 -22.73
C ALA A 604 -9.15 31.47 -21.40
N THR A 605 -8.24 30.73 -20.80
CA THR A 605 -8.48 30.04 -19.53
C THR A 605 -8.29 31.01 -18.37
N THR A 606 -9.38 31.40 -17.73
CA THR A 606 -9.36 31.96 -16.38
C THR A 606 -9.26 30.81 -15.38
N GLN A 607 -8.05 30.46 -14.94
CA GLN A 607 -7.87 29.64 -13.73
C GLN A 607 -7.31 30.50 -12.60
N VAL A 608 -8.05 30.50 -11.48
CA VAL A 608 -7.65 31.18 -10.25
C VAL A 608 -6.63 30.29 -9.53
N HIS A 609 -5.37 30.67 -9.56
CA HIS A 609 -4.35 30.11 -8.66
C HIS A 609 -4.51 30.75 -7.28
N GLN A 610 -4.63 29.94 -6.21
CA GLN A 610 -4.60 30.45 -4.83
C GLN A 610 -3.14 30.63 -4.37
N GLY A 611 -2.79 31.85 -3.98
CA GLY A 611 -1.45 32.25 -3.52
C GLY A 611 -1.33 33.79 -3.44
N THR A 612 -0.22 34.32 -2.92
CA THR A 612 0.07 35.76 -3.01
C THR A 612 0.30 36.16 -4.48
N THR A 613 0.08 37.42 -4.86
CA THR A 613 0.35 37.93 -6.23
C THR A 613 1.76 37.59 -6.70
N ASN A 614 2.73 37.62 -5.78
CA ASN A 614 4.12 37.27 -6.06
C ASN A 614 4.28 35.77 -6.38
N ALA A 615 3.65 34.88 -5.60
CA ALA A 615 3.73 33.44 -5.83
C ALA A 615 3.16 33.04 -7.20
N ILE A 616 2.09 33.71 -7.65
CA ILE A 616 1.50 33.51 -8.98
C ILE A 616 2.48 33.92 -10.08
N VAL A 617 3.09 35.10 -9.97
CA VAL A 617 4.08 35.61 -10.94
C VAL A 617 5.33 34.72 -10.98
N VAL A 618 5.77 34.21 -9.83
CA VAL A 618 6.93 33.30 -9.74
C VAL A 618 6.61 31.96 -10.41
N PHE A 619 5.41 31.43 -10.20
CA PHE A 619 4.94 30.18 -10.81
C PHE A 619 4.94 30.26 -12.34
N GLU A 620 4.38 31.33 -12.90
CA GLU A 620 4.33 31.56 -14.35
C GLU A 620 5.74 31.66 -14.95
N LYS A 621 6.67 32.34 -14.28
CA LYS A 621 8.04 32.49 -14.75
C LYS A 621 8.84 31.19 -14.70
N ILE A 622 8.68 30.37 -13.66
CA ILE A 622 9.32 29.06 -13.59
C ILE A 622 8.82 28.16 -14.72
N GLN A 623 7.50 28.15 -14.96
CA GLN A 623 6.91 27.36 -16.03
C GLN A 623 7.36 27.84 -17.41
N HIS A 624 7.47 29.16 -17.62
CA HIS A 624 7.90 29.75 -18.87
C HIS A 624 9.38 29.45 -19.20
N TYR A 625 10.29 29.68 -18.25
CA TYR A 625 11.73 29.63 -18.49
C TYR A 625 12.36 28.24 -18.24
N LEU A 626 11.85 27.48 -17.27
CA LEU A 626 12.41 26.17 -16.90
C LEU A 626 11.60 24.97 -17.42
N TRP A 627 10.41 25.22 -17.99
CA TRP A 627 9.48 24.20 -18.48
C TRP A 627 9.11 23.12 -17.45
N ILE A 628 9.19 23.47 -16.17
CA ILE A 628 8.79 22.62 -15.06
C ILE A 628 7.70 23.30 -14.24
N LYS A 629 6.93 22.48 -13.52
CA LYS A 629 6.01 22.96 -12.51
C LYS A 629 6.74 23.06 -11.18
N ALA A 630 6.64 24.20 -10.49
CA ALA A 630 7.10 24.28 -9.10
C ALA A 630 6.26 23.35 -8.21
N ASN A 631 6.91 22.64 -7.29
CA ASN A 631 6.26 21.72 -6.35
C ASN A 631 5.51 22.49 -5.26
N ASP A 632 6.11 23.56 -4.75
CA ASP A 632 5.55 24.46 -3.75
C ASP A 632 6.25 25.84 -3.80
N ILE A 633 5.57 26.89 -3.34
CA ILE A 633 6.12 28.25 -3.24
C ILE A 633 5.72 28.85 -1.89
N ALA A 634 6.71 29.18 -1.06
CA ALA A 634 6.52 29.88 0.20
C ALA A 634 6.96 31.35 0.06
N ASP A 635 6.04 32.28 0.30
CA ASP A 635 6.27 33.73 0.25
C ASP A 635 6.11 34.35 1.64
N ASN A 636 7.18 34.99 2.14
CA ASN A 636 7.20 35.71 3.41
C ASN A 636 7.72 37.15 3.23
N ASN A 637 7.06 38.00 2.43
CA ASN A 637 7.30 39.46 2.25
C ASN A 637 8.74 39.95 1.93
N TRP A 638 9.77 39.10 2.01
CA TRP A 638 11.20 39.40 1.90
C TRP A 638 12.01 38.27 1.26
N THR A 639 11.46 37.05 1.20
CA THR A 639 12.09 35.87 0.56
C THR A 639 11.02 34.98 -0.04
N ILE A 640 11.18 34.59 -1.30
CA ILE A 640 10.29 33.66 -1.99
C ILE A 640 11.06 32.36 -2.16
N LEU A 641 10.71 31.34 -1.39
CA LEU A 641 11.32 30.03 -1.49
C LEU A 641 10.49 29.18 -2.46
N VAL A 642 11.17 28.54 -3.38
CA VAL A 642 10.58 27.72 -4.41
C VAL A 642 11.13 26.31 -4.28
N ASP A 643 10.23 25.34 -4.16
CA ASP A 643 10.54 23.92 -4.22
C ASP A 643 10.41 23.46 -5.67
N ILE A 644 11.52 22.98 -6.26
CA ILE A 644 11.56 22.55 -7.66
C ILE A 644 12.34 21.25 -7.81
N THR A 645 11.88 20.42 -8.75
CA THR A 645 12.57 19.20 -9.17
C THR A 645 13.03 19.37 -10.61
N LEU A 646 14.34 19.29 -10.85
CA LEU A 646 14.93 19.32 -12.20
C LEU A 646 15.61 17.97 -12.46
N GLY A 647 15.10 17.23 -13.45
CA GLY A 647 15.47 15.83 -13.64
C GLY A 647 15.09 14.99 -12.42
N TRP A 648 16.09 14.46 -11.72
CA TRP A 648 15.95 13.65 -10.50
C TRP A 648 16.44 14.38 -9.23
N ILE A 649 16.78 15.66 -9.32
CA ILE A 649 17.38 16.42 -8.23
C ILE A 649 16.36 17.40 -7.66
N ASN A 650 16.16 17.34 -6.34
CA ASN A 650 15.25 18.24 -5.64
C ASN A 650 16.00 19.42 -5.03
N PHE A 651 15.52 20.62 -5.33
CA PHE A 651 16.08 21.86 -4.85
C PHE A 651 15.07 22.67 -4.04
N ILE A 652 15.61 23.40 -3.07
CA ILE A 652 14.95 24.58 -2.52
C ILE A 652 15.77 25.78 -2.99
N VAL A 653 15.13 26.73 -3.64
CA VAL A 653 15.82 27.89 -4.21
C VAL A 653 15.10 29.18 -3.84
N ASN A 654 15.85 30.23 -3.53
CA ASN A 654 15.28 31.55 -3.32
C ASN A 654 15.06 32.25 -4.65
N TYR A 655 13.93 32.89 -4.84
CA TYR A 655 13.61 33.68 -6.02
C TYR A 655 13.59 35.17 -5.65
N THR A 656 14.39 35.95 -6.36
CA THR A 656 14.49 37.40 -6.15
C THR A 656 13.70 38.14 -7.22
N LEU A 657 12.58 38.78 -6.83
CA LEU A 657 11.67 39.48 -7.74
C LEU A 657 12.32 40.63 -8.52
N SER A 658 13.18 41.42 -7.86
CA SER A 658 13.78 42.63 -8.46
C SER A 658 14.77 42.33 -9.58
N THR A 659 15.47 41.21 -9.48
CA THR A 659 16.48 40.77 -10.45
C THR A 659 16.02 39.59 -11.30
N ASN A 660 14.84 39.03 -11.02
CA ASN A 660 14.30 37.85 -11.68
C ASN A 660 15.28 36.65 -11.66
N THR A 661 15.91 36.40 -10.51
CA THR A 661 16.95 35.38 -10.37
C THR A 661 16.57 34.30 -9.37
N LEU A 662 16.94 33.07 -9.70
CA LEU A 662 16.91 31.92 -8.82
C LEU A 662 18.28 31.74 -8.18
N GLY A 663 18.35 31.93 -6.87
CA GLY A 663 19.53 31.73 -6.04
C GLY A 663 19.41 32.47 -4.70
N PRO A 664 20.04 31.96 -3.61
CA PRO A 664 20.85 30.75 -3.54
C PRO A 664 20.06 29.44 -3.67
N TRP A 665 20.74 28.39 -4.14
CA TRP A 665 20.20 27.04 -4.33
C TRP A 665 20.65 26.08 -3.22
N TYR A 666 19.72 25.27 -2.74
CA TYR A 666 19.98 24.25 -1.73
C TYR A 666 19.54 22.88 -2.26
N PHE A 667 20.33 21.85 -2.02
CA PHE A 667 19.83 20.49 -2.18
C PHE A 667 18.82 20.20 -1.08
N LYS A 668 17.62 19.77 -1.47
CA LYS A 668 16.55 19.43 -0.52
C LYS A 668 16.90 18.18 0.30
N ASP A 669 17.55 17.22 -0.35
CA ASP A 669 17.77 15.87 0.19
C ASP A 669 19.18 15.67 0.77
N ILE A 670 20.12 16.58 0.51
CA ILE A 670 21.49 16.51 1.02
C ILE A 670 21.64 17.43 2.22
N ARG A 671 22.02 16.87 3.37
CA ARG A 671 22.22 17.61 4.61
C ARG A 671 23.66 17.49 5.12
N ILE A 672 24.28 18.62 5.43
CA ILE A 672 25.56 18.68 6.15
C ILE A 672 25.31 19.39 7.48
N ASN A 673 25.73 18.80 8.60
CA ASN A 673 25.49 19.32 9.95
C ASN A 673 24.00 19.65 10.20
N ASN A 674 23.11 18.77 9.76
CA ASN A 674 21.65 18.90 9.89
C ASN A 674 21.01 20.11 9.15
N LYS A 675 21.73 20.78 8.24
CA LYS A 675 21.21 21.86 7.38
C LYS A 675 21.26 21.45 5.90
N PRO A 676 20.29 21.87 5.07
CA PRO A 676 20.35 21.69 3.61
C PRO A 676 21.67 22.22 3.04
N TYR A 677 22.32 21.45 2.18
CA TYR A 677 23.58 21.88 1.58
C TYR A 677 23.36 23.03 0.59
N LEU A 678 24.02 24.16 0.85
CA LEU A 678 24.03 25.33 -0.01
C LEU A 678 25.02 25.14 -1.17
N ILE A 679 24.53 25.23 -2.40
CA ILE A 679 25.35 25.20 -3.61
C ILE A 679 25.97 26.57 -3.80
N GLN A 680 27.29 26.64 -3.73
CA GLN A 680 28.02 27.90 -3.85
C GLN A 680 28.04 28.40 -5.30
N ASN A 681 27.97 29.72 -5.49
CA ASN A 681 28.11 30.43 -6.78
C ASN A 681 27.14 30.02 -7.90
N LEU A 682 25.97 29.46 -7.54
CA LEU A 682 24.92 29.15 -8.51
C LEU A 682 23.79 30.17 -8.40
N ASN A 683 23.66 31.02 -9.42
CA ASN A 683 22.53 31.93 -9.60
C ASN A 683 22.04 31.82 -11.05
N LEU A 684 20.73 31.76 -11.26
CA LEU A 684 20.13 31.60 -12.58
C LEU A 684 19.13 32.73 -12.85
N PRO A 685 19.48 33.74 -13.66
CA PRO A 685 18.53 34.73 -14.16
C PRO A 685 17.49 34.06 -15.05
N LEU A 686 16.22 34.38 -14.86
CA LEU A 686 15.09 33.89 -15.67
C LEU A 686 14.69 34.95 -16.70
N ASP A 687 15.55 35.20 -17.67
CA ASP A 687 15.31 36.16 -18.75
C ASP A 687 15.78 35.62 -20.11
N ASP A 688 15.25 36.21 -21.17
CA ASP A 688 15.53 35.80 -22.55
C ASP A 688 17.02 35.89 -22.91
N ALA A 689 17.76 36.82 -22.32
CA ALA A 689 19.18 37.00 -22.59
C ALA A 689 20.02 35.83 -22.07
N HIS A 690 19.54 35.11 -21.07
CA HIS A 690 20.20 33.96 -20.47
C HIS A 690 19.58 32.61 -20.89
N GLN A 691 18.65 32.59 -21.86
CA GLN A 691 17.91 31.37 -22.25
C GLN A 691 18.80 30.17 -22.58
N ASN A 692 19.95 30.37 -23.23
CA ASN A 692 20.89 29.28 -23.52
C ASN A 692 21.51 28.68 -22.25
N SER A 693 21.81 29.52 -21.26
CA SER A 693 22.32 29.09 -19.94
C SER A 693 21.21 28.41 -19.12
N ILE A 694 19.98 28.92 -19.20
CA ILE A 694 18.80 28.32 -18.58
C ILE A 694 18.53 26.93 -19.16
N ASN A 695 18.47 26.80 -20.49
CA ASN A 695 18.27 25.52 -21.16
C ASN A 695 19.40 24.54 -20.82
N SER A 696 20.66 24.99 -20.83
CA SER A 696 21.81 24.16 -20.45
C SER A 696 21.70 23.66 -19.00
N PHE A 697 21.25 24.52 -18.09
CA PHE A 697 21.03 24.15 -16.68
C PHE A 697 19.87 23.17 -16.50
N VAL A 698 18.77 23.34 -17.24
CA VAL A 698 17.61 22.44 -17.19
C VAL A 698 17.95 21.07 -17.78
N ILE A 699 18.76 21.03 -18.86
CA ILE A 699 19.20 19.81 -19.54
C ILE A 699 20.21 19.02 -18.70
N ASP A 700 21.18 19.70 -18.08
CA ASP A 700 22.22 19.08 -17.26
C ASP A 700 22.55 19.93 -16.01
N PRO A 701 21.69 19.86 -14.98
CA PRO A 701 21.87 20.64 -13.77
C PRO A 701 23.13 20.22 -13.00
N LEU A 702 23.56 18.95 -13.11
CA LEU A 702 24.74 18.43 -12.42
C LEU A 702 26.03 19.04 -12.93
N THR A 703 26.19 19.16 -14.24
CA THR A 703 27.39 19.78 -14.82
C THR A 703 27.47 21.26 -14.47
N ALA A 704 26.35 21.97 -14.45
CA ALA A 704 26.30 23.36 -14.02
C ALA A 704 26.64 23.52 -12.52
N ILE A 705 26.14 22.64 -11.66
CA ILE A 705 26.48 22.61 -10.23
C ILE A 705 27.97 22.29 -10.02
N LYS A 706 28.51 21.29 -10.73
CA LYS A 706 29.93 20.92 -10.67
C LYS A 706 30.86 22.05 -11.14
N LYS A 707 30.36 22.93 -12.02
CA LYS A 707 31.08 24.12 -12.50
C LYS A 707 30.99 25.29 -11.51
N ALA A 708 29.87 25.42 -10.79
CA ALA A 708 29.63 26.49 -9.81
C ALA A 708 30.25 26.21 -8.43
N ASP A 709 30.20 24.97 -7.95
CA ASP A 709 30.67 24.56 -6.61
C ASP A 709 31.65 23.37 -6.70
N LEU A 710 32.94 23.68 -6.62
CA LEU A 710 34.04 22.71 -6.62
C LEU A 710 33.99 21.73 -5.44
N THR A 711 33.35 22.10 -4.34
CA THR A 711 33.21 21.27 -3.12
C THR A 711 32.05 20.28 -3.27
N ALA A 712 30.95 20.71 -3.91
CA ALA A 712 29.85 19.82 -4.29
C ALA A 712 30.33 18.70 -5.25
N ARG A 713 31.28 19.01 -6.13
CA ARG A 713 31.91 18.03 -7.06
C ARG A 713 32.61 16.87 -6.35
N GLN A 714 33.19 17.09 -5.16
CA GLN A 714 33.88 16.04 -4.39
C GLN A 714 32.91 15.22 -3.54
N ASN A 715 31.87 15.85 -3.01
CA ASN A 715 30.90 15.20 -2.13
C ASN A 715 29.84 14.39 -2.90
N TYR A 716 29.42 14.82 -4.09
CA TYR A 716 28.36 14.15 -4.85
C TYR A 716 28.78 12.82 -5.52
N ASN A 717 30.09 12.56 -5.64
CA ASN A 717 30.60 11.25 -6.06
C ASN A 717 30.84 10.30 -4.86
N ALA A 718 30.69 10.80 -3.63
CA ALA A 718 30.87 10.06 -2.38
C ALA A 718 29.53 9.77 -1.66
N PHE A 719 28.45 10.46 -2.06
CA PHE A 719 27.06 10.10 -1.82
C PHE A 719 26.54 9.27 -2.99
#